data_AF-A0A7S2M631-F1
#
_entry.id   AF-A0A7S2M631-F1
#
_cell.length_a   1.000
_cell.length_b   1.000
_cell.length_c   1.000
_cell.angle_alpha   90.00
_cell.angle_beta   90.00
_cell.angle_gamma   90.00
#
_symmetry.space_group_name_H-M   'P 1'
#
loop_
_entity.id
_entity.type
_entity.pdbx_description
1 polymer ?
#
loop_
_entity_poly.entity_id
_entity_poly.type
_entity_poly.pdbx_seq_one_letter_code
_entity_poly.pdbx_strand_id
1 'polypeptide(L)'
;VKRLAEPVLDQGAQTLAEWVRRLQDLREALEKARSYAGSDSDKLAQHARQLFGAIAAASDKGLRIGTHDAGLCEVSEKWLFQQWLPSIAKHHPDQDIGLDVRRLQRRILHKATWASKEDLGGFAFADLEACLETVDVGQRSFLTSAEAQVEHNPPRTLVRALSQLSALVYFLKYLESEDLAKTKEVFRTHNAKSQGPQGREVIRWVDDVYRRYQEDSVLLRRQDLFGIKDKRPSEVIEIMSGRRCAELGKFHDIFCTLARSWEQDFKVLAVPHHTQVFALLVFKAFLEDSQDAVRTLIAQVSTGEGKSMLIAALAVFICCSTGKRVHVVGTDRKLVARDFENFRAIFHAFAAEVDPALPPESFAVVCDEQRSNEGPDVVSRIPDSAWIVYCEARHVTSYYTRKARQGELANGMYDRHVLILDEVDALVVDQEPTEDFVYDVGWRPLDRGTTVAEYATRIGRHLAAGQACPEDLAPASEAEKQIHAHMVRLFHDVEMWHLKPKQERDSEFQYFAGETPDHQGMSGVYVRMENGKMNPHFHSNFLECLRLREDSDATGYKMRWYERLFVMSKPRVFRQYSRILGLSGTVGNEREQAFLQKAYGAQFFTVPPFLETCSGVEVRTAQWAGQETLAVHGQIQRVSLFGSLPGPAVVTASAADQYKAVEALAFEARKLVPVLVIAPSPEGADAVVDKFRQRARSMLAGCNTTDLIRSLSQREYDRSPQLY
;
A
#
# COMPACT_ATOMS: atom_id res chain seq x y z
N VAL A 1 -25.40 10.09 42.28
CA VAL A 1 -26.04 8.84 41.82
C VAL A 1 -27.02 9.10 40.67
N LYS A 2 -28.14 9.79 40.86
CA LYS A 2 -29.15 10.03 39.79
C LYS A 2 -28.59 10.70 38.52
N ARG A 3 -27.79 11.77 38.68
CA ARG A 3 -27.07 12.47 37.59
C ARG A 3 -26.04 11.62 36.82
N LEU A 4 -25.59 10.51 37.39
CA LEU A 4 -24.66 9.56 36.74
C LEU A 4 -25.39 8.34 36.18
N ALA A 5 -26.55 7.99 36.74
CA ALA A 5 -27.32 6.81 36.35
C ALA A 5 -28.18 7.05 35.10
N GLU A 6 -28.79 8.23 34.95
CA GLU A 6 -29.65 8.56 33.79
C GLU A 6 -28.89 8.47 32.46
N PRO A 7 -27.70 9.08 32.27
CA PRO A 7 -26.96 8.96 31.00
C PRO A 7 -26.55 7.52 30.66
N VAL A 8 -26.23 6.70 31.67
CA VAL A 8 -25.83 5.30 31.48
C VAL A 8 -27.04 4.44 31.09
N LEU A 9 -28.20 4.68 31.70
CA LEU A 9 -29.44 3.99 31.34
C LEU A 9 -29.91 4.39 29.93
N ASP A 10 -29.80 5.66 29.57
CA ASP A 10 -30.13 6.15 28.22
C ASP A 10 -29.21 5.54 27.16
N GLN A 11 -27.89 5.52 27.42
CA GLN A 11 -26.92 4.86 26.55
C GLN A 11 -27.17 3.35 26.43
N GLY A 12 -27.56 2.69 27.54
CA GLY A 12 -27.95 1.29 27.56
C GLY A 12 -29.20 1.01 26.73
N ALA A 13 -30.23 1.85 26.85
CA ALA A 13 -31.47 1.75 26.08
C ALA A 13 -31.24 1.97 24.58
N GLN A 14 -30.40 2.96 24.21
CA GLN A 14 -30.00 3.21 22.82
C GLN A 14 -29.22 2.02 22.24
N THR A 15 -28.29 1.45 23.01
CA THR A 15 -27.51 0.28 22.59
C THR A 15 -28.41 -0.93 22.38
N LEU A 16 -29.36 -1.17 23.30
CA LEU A 16 -30.32 -2.27 23.18
C LEU A 16 -31.24 -2.10 21.96
N ALA A 17 -31.76 -0.90 21.72
CA ALA A 17 -32.59 -0.61 20.56
C ALA A 17 -31.82 -0.85 19.25
N GLU A 18 -30.55 -0.46 19.19
CA GLU A 18 -29.67 -0.76 18.06
C GLU A 18 -29.48 -2.27 17.87
N TRP A 19 -29.23 -3.02 18.93
CA TRP A 19 -29.07 -4.48 18.86
C TRP A 19 -30.34 -5.19 18.38
N VAL A 20 -31.51 -4.77 18.85
CA VAL A 20 -32.80 -5.31 18.39
C VAL A 20 -32.97 -5.06 16.89
N ARG A 21 -32.67 -3.85 16.43
CA ARG A 21 -32.70 -3.51 15.00
C ARG A 21 -31.77 -4.41 14.18
N ARG A 22 -30.52 -4.59 14.62
CA ARG A 22 -29.54 -5.46 13.91
C ARG A 22 -29.94 -6.93 13.88
N LEU A 23 -30.57 -7.44 14.95
CA LEU A 23 -31.13 -8.79 14.95
C LEU A 23 -32.27 -8.93 13.94
N GLN A 24 -33.10 -7.91 13.80
CA GLN A 24 -34.18 -7.90 12.81
C GLN A 24 -33.61 -7.86 11.38
N ASP A 25 -32.65 -6.98 11.10
CA ASP A 25 -31.95 -6.92 9.80
C ASP A 25 -31.39 -8.29 9.40
N LEU A 26 -30.77 -9.00 10.35
CA LEU A 26 -30.22 -10.34 10.14
C LEU A 26 -31.31 -11.39 9.87
N ARG A 27 -32.42 -11.37 10.60
CA ARG A 27 -33.55 -12.27 10.36
C ARG A 27 -34.16 -12.04 8.98
N GLU A 28 -34.36 -10.79 8.58
CA GLU A 28 -34.86 -10.43 7.26
C GLU A 28 -33.91 -10.86 6.13
N ALA A 29 -32.60 -10.65 6.32
CA ALA A 29 -31.59 -11.10 5.36
C ALA A 29 -31.62 -12.63 5.21
N LEU A 30 -31.79 -13.35 6.31
CA LEU A 30 -31.85 -14.81 6.33
C LEU A 30 -33.14 -15.36 5.71
N GLU A 31 -34.29 -14.73 5.97
CA GLU A 31 -35.56 -15.10 5.34
C GLU A 31 -35.51 -14.92 3.83
N LYS A 32 -34.97 -13.78 3.37
CA LYS A 32 -34.68 -13.54 1.95
C LYS A 32 -33.79 -14.65 1.40
N ALA A 33 -32.64 -14.91 2.03
CA ALA A 33 -31.71 -15.95 1.59
C ALA A 33 -32.36 -17.35 1.49
N ARG A 34 -33.22 -17.72 2.46
CA ARG A 34 -33.97 -18.99 2.45
C ARG A 34 -34.97 -19.09 1.30
N SER A 35 -35.63 -17.99 0.94
CA SER A 35 -36.63 -17.98 -0.15
C SER A 35 -36.04 -18.26 -1.54
N TYR A 36 -34.72 -18.24 -1.67
CA TYR A 36 -34.00 -18.41 -2.93
C TYR A 36 -33.11 -19.68 -2.99
N ALA A 37 -33.26 -20.63 -2.06
CA ALA A 37 -32.55 -21.90 -2.09
C ALA A 37 -32.88 -22.67 -3.40
N GLY A 38 -31.89 -22.77 -4.32
CA GLY A 38 -32.07 -23.34 -5.66
C GLY A 38 -32.09 -22.33 -6.82
N SER A 39 -31.78 -21.06 -6.56
CA SER A 39 -31.62 -20.02 -7.58
C SER A 39 -30.26 -20.10 -8.30
N ASP A 40 -30.09 -19.33 -9.38
CA ASP A 40 -28.80 -19.16 -10.06
C ASP A 40 -27.71 -18.62 -9.11
N SER A 41 -26.46 -18.99 -9.40
CA SER A 41 -25.23 -18.64 -8.69
C SER A 41 -25.13 -17.16 -8.30
N ASP A 42 -25.44 -16.25 -9.23
CA ASP A 42 -25.38 -14.81 -9.00
C ASP A 42 -26.35 -14.35 -7.90
N LYS A 43 -27.56 -14.92 -7.85
CA LYS A 43 -28.55 -14.61 -6.81
C LYS A 43 -28.12 -15.16 -5.45
N LEU A 44 -27.55 -16.36 -5.44
CA LEU A 44 -27.00 -16.95 -4.22
C LEU A 44 -25.87 -16.08 -3.64
N ALA A 45 -24.96 -15.58 -4.48
CA ALA A 45 -23.90 -14.66 -4.06
C ALA A 45 -24.45 -13.33 -3.51
N GLN A 46 -25.46 -12.74 -4.17
CA GLN A 46 -26.10 -11.52 -3.68
C GLN A 46 -26.72 -11.70 -2.28
N HIS A 47 -27.42 -12.82 -2.05
CA HIS A 47 -28.04 -13.09 -0.76
C HIS A 47 -27.02 -13.48 0.31
N ALA A 48 -25.95 -14.18 -0.06
CA ALA A 48 -24.83 -14.45 0.83
C ALA A 48 -24.16 -13.16 1.32
N ARG A 49 -23.97 -12.19 0.41
CA ARG A 49 -23.44 -10.87 0.73
C ARG A 49 -24.34 -10.09 1.67
N GLN A 50 -25.65 -10.08 1.43
CA GLN A 50 -26.62 -9.43 2.31
C GLN A 50 -26.63 -10.08 3.71
N LEU A 51 -26.63 -11.42 3.76
CA LEU A 51 -26.64 -12.17 5.01
C LEU A 51 -25.37 -11.92 5.82
N PHE A 52 -24.19 -12.05 5.19
CA PHE A 52 -22.92 -11.80 5.87
C PHE A 52 -22.75 -10.32 6.25
N GLY A 53 -23.21 -9.39 5.41
CA GLY A 53 -23.23 -7.97 5.73
C GLY A 53 -24.05 -7.65 6.98
N ALA A 54 -25.20 -8.31 7.17
CA ALA A 54 -25.99 -8.19 8.39
C ALA A 54 -25.27 -8.77 9.63
N ILE A 55 -24.56 -9.90 9.48
CA ILE A 55 -23.72 -10.48 10.54
C ILE A 55 -22.60 -9.49 10.93
N ALA A 56 -21.89 -8.93 9.95
CA ALA A 56 -20.81 -7.99 10.18
C ALA A 56 -21.31 -6.70 10.85
N ALA A 57 -22.45 -6.15 10.40
CA ALA A 57 -23.07 -4.98 10.99
C ALA A 57 -23.52 -5.20 12.45
N ALA A 58 -24.05 -6.39 12.75
CA ALA A 58 -24.36 -6.80 14.12
C ALA A 58 -23.08 -6.85 14.98
N SER A 59 -22.03 -7.50 14.49
CA SER A 59 -20.74 -7.61 15.18
C SER A 59 -20.10 -6.24 15.43
N ASP A 60 -20.13 -5.31 14.47
CA ASP A 60 -19.63 -3.93 14.65
C ASP A 60 -20.31 -3.17 15.80
N LYS A 61 -21.60 -3.45 16.07
CA LYS A 61 -22.32 -2.86 17.21
C LYS A 61 -22.07 -3.58 18.54
N GLY A 62 -21.15 -4.53 18.57
CA GLY A 62 -20.81 -5.32 19.76
C GLY A 62 -21.81 -6.44 20.05
N LEU A 63 -22.76 -6.70 19.15
CA LEU A 63 -23.72 -7.78 19.31
C LEU A 63 -23.03 -9.12 18.99
N ARG A 64 -22.87 -9.96 20.01
CA ARG A 64 -22.38 -11.33 19.85
C ARG A 64 -23.54 -12.26 19.55
N ILE A 65 -23.89 -12.42 18.28
CA ILE A 65 -25.06 -13.19 17.84
C ILE A 65 -25.06 -14.61 18.45
N GLY A 66 -23.91 -15.30 18.47
CA GLY A 66 -23.80 -16.64 19.07
C GLY A 66 -24.15 -16.73 20.56
N THR A 67 -24.11 -15.62 21.30
CA THR A 67 -24.50 -15.57 22.73
C THR A 67 -25.95 -15.13 22.94
N HIS A 68 -26.53 -14.39 21.99
CA HIS A 68 -27.86 -13.81 22.10
C HIS A 68 -28.93 -14.63 21.35
N ASP A 69 -28.55 -15.27 20.23
CA ASP A 69 -29.40 -16.11 19.37
C ASP A 69 -28.52 -17.12 18.60
N ALA A 70 -28.01 -18.14 19.28
CA ALA A 70 -27.12 -19.16 18.71
C ALA A 70 -27.75 -19.87 17.49
N GLY A 71 -29.08 -20.08 17.53
CA GLY A 71 -29.82 -20.69 16.43
C GLY A 71 -29.75 -19.86 15.15
N LEU A 72 -29.75 -18.53 15.26
CA LEU A 72 -29.63 -17.64 14.10
C LEU A 72 -28.24 -17.73 13.44
N CYS A 73 -27.17 -17.80 14.24
CA CYS A 73 -25.80 -18.03 13.75
C CYS A 73 -25.68 -19.39 13.05
N GLU A 74 -26.14 -20.47 13.69
CA GLU A 74 -26.07 -21.83 13.13
C GLU A 74 -26.80 -21.94 11.80
N VAL A 75 -27.99 -21.35 11.72
CA VAL A 75 -28.78 -21.36 10.48
C VAL A 75 -28.11 -20.54 9.38
N SER A 76 -27.53 -19.39 9.73
CA SER A 76 -26.83 -18.53 8.75
C SER A 76 -25.59 -19.22 8.21
N GLU A 77 -24.76 -19.81 9.08
CA GLU A 77 -23.60 -20.63 8.70
C GLU A 77 -24.03 -21.80 7.81
N LYS A 78 -25.08 -22.52 8.21
CA LYS A 78 -25.60 -23.65 7.45
C LYS A 78 -26.08 -23.23 6.07
N TRP A 79 -26.75 -22.09 5.94
CA TRP A 79 -27.19 -21.58 4.64
C TRP A 79 -25.99 -21.21 3.76
N LEU A 80 -25.01 -20.46 4.29
CA LEU A 80 -23.80 -20.10 3.57
C LEU A 80 -23.03 -21.33 3.08
N PHE A 81 -22.89 -22.35 3.93
CA PHE A 81 -22.17 -23.58 3.61
C PHE A 81 -22.92 -24.50 2.65
N GLN A 82 -24.25 -24.65 2.80
CA GLN A 82 -25.01 -25.64 2.03
C GLN A 82 -25.61 -25.09 0.73
N GLN A 83 -25.90 -23.79 0.67
CA GLN A 83 -26.57 -23.18 -0.48
C GLN A 83 -25.60 -22.34 -1.31
N TRP A 84 -24.84 -21.45 -0.67
CA TRP A 84 -23.95 -20.54 -1.40
C TRP A 84 -22.61 -21.17 -1.77
N LEU A 85 -21.88 -21.77 -0.83
CA LEU A 85 -20.54 -22.32 -1.09
C LEU A 85 -20.46 -23.26 -2.30
N PRO A 86 -21.44 -24.17 -2.54
CA PRO A 86 -21.42 -25.02 -3.74
C PRO A 86 -21.49 -24.27 -5.08
N SER A 87 -21.96 -23.01 -5.08
CA SER A 87 -22.02 -22.18 -6.29
C SER A 87 -20.66 -21.60 -6.70
N ILE A 88 -19.72 -21.49 -5.76
CA ILE A 88 -18.38 -20.93 -6.00
C ILE A 88 -17.26 -21.99 -5.92
N ALA A 89 -17.49 -23.09 -5.22
CA ALA A 89 -16.48 -24.13 -5.03
C ALA A 89 -16.21 -24.91 -6.32
N LYS A 90 -14.93 -25.01 -6.71
CA LYS A 90 -14.51 -25.81 -7.85
C LYS A 90 -14.71 -27.30 -7.57
N HIS A 91 -15.09 -28.03 -8.61
CA HIS A 91 -15.08 -29.49 -8.55
C HIS A 91 -13.64 -29.98 -8.66
N HIS A 92 -13.14 -30.56 -7.58
CA HIS A 92 -11.81 -31.19 -7.58
C HIS A 92 -11.90 -32.60 -8.19
N PRO A 93 -10.99 -32.95 -9.12
CA PRO A 93 -10.95 -34.29 -9.71
C PRO A 93 -10.59 -35.36 -8.68
N ASP A 94 -9.88 -34.99 -7.61
CA ASP A 94 -9.58 -35.83 -6.46
C ASP A 94 -10.63 -35.59 -5.35
N GLN A 95 -11.36 -36.64 -5.00
CA GLN A 95 -12.44 -36.57 -4.01
C GLN A 95 -11.92 -36.32 -2.59
N ASP A 96 -10.75 -36.86 -2.23
CA ASP A 96 -10.18 -36.69 -0.89
C ASP A 96 -9.72 -35.25 -0.69
N ILE A 97 -9.06 -34.69 -1.71
CA ILE A 97 -8.67 -33.27 -1.71
C ILE A 97 -9.92 -32.38 -1.68
N GLY A 98 -10.96 -32.72 -2.44
CA GLY A 98 -12.23 -31.99 -2.40
C GLY A 98 -12.90 -31.98 -1.03
N LEU A 99 -12.78 -33.07 -0.26
CA LEU A 99 -13.26 -33.15 1.12
C LEU A 99 -12.42 -32.27 2.07
N ASP A 100 -11.10 -32.30 1.94
CA ASP A 100 -10.17 -31.47 2.73
C ASP A 100 -10.46 -29.96 2.49
N VAL A 101 -10.63 -29.56 1.23
CA VAL A 101 -11.01 -28.18 0.83
C VAL A 101 -12.34 -27.79 1.47
N ARG A 102 -13.39 -28.61 1.32
CA ARG A 102 -14.72 -28.31 1.89
C ARG A 102 -14.69 -28.19 3.41
N ARG A 103 -13.90 -29.04 4.08
CA ARG A 103 -13.73 -28.98 5.54
C ARG A 103 -13.09 -27.65 5.95
N LEU A 104 -12.05 -27.22 5.25
CA LEU A 104 -11.37 -25.95 5.53
C LEU A 104 -12.27 -24.74 5.23
N GLN A 105 -12.99 -24.74 4.10
CA GLN A 105 -13.97 -23.71 3.76
C GLN A 105 -15.06 -23.58 4.83
N ARG A 106 -15.54 -24.70 5.39
CA ARG A 106 -16.48 -24.69 6.52
C ARG A 106 -15.88 -24.03 7.76
N ARG A 107 -14.61 -24.32 8.09
CA ARG A 107 -13.92 -23.71 9.25
C ARG A 107 -13.80 -22.19 9.08
N ILE A 108 -13.47 -21.72 7.86
CA ILE A 108 -13.40 -20.28 7.55
C ILE A 108 -14.77 -19.63 7.76
N LEU A 109 -15.83 -20.21 7.18
CA LEU A 109 -17.19 -19.72 7.34
C LEU A 109 -17.59 -19.65 8.81
N HIS A 110 -17.39 -20.73 9.56
CA HIS A 110 -17.67 -20.78 10.98
C HIS A 110 -16.90 -19.70 11.75
N LYS A 111 -15.60 -19.53 11.48
CA LYS A 111 -14.80 -18.52 12.17
C LYS A 111 -15.29 -17.10 11.89
N ALA A 112 -15.71 -16.81 10.66
CA ALA A 112 -16.21 -15.50 10.26
C ALA A 112 -17.62 -15.21 10.81
N THR A 113 -18.53 -16.20 10.78
CA THR A 113 -19.92 -16.01 11.23
C THR A 113 -20.07 -15.89 12.74
N TRP A 114 -19.12 -16.47 13.50
CA TRP A 114 -19.12 -16.46 14.97
C TRP A 114 -18.17 -15.41 15.57
N ALA A 115 -17.52 -14.59 14.75
CA ALA A 115 -16.52 -13.63 15.19
C ALA A 115 -17.10 -12.51 16.06
N SER A 116 -16.36 -12.12 17.10
CA SER A 116 -16.65 -10.92 17.88
C SER A 116 -16.29 -9.65 17.11
N LYS A 117 -16.73 -8.48 17.60
CA LYS A 117 -16.33 -7.17 17.04
C LYS A 117 -14.82 -7.06 16.89
N GLU A 118 -14.10 -7.47 17.93
CA GLU A 118 -12.65 -7.40 17.97
C GLU A 118 -12.06 -8.31 16.90
N ASP A 119 -12.52 -9.56 16.80
CA ASP A 119 -11.97 -10.54 15.85
C ASP A 119 -12.30 -10.26 14.39
N LEU A 120 -13.51 -9.74 14.12
CA LEU A 120 -13.99 -9.44 12.77
C LEU A 120 -13.39 -8.13 12.24
N GLY A 121 -13.32 -7.09 13.07
CA GLY A 121 -12.80 -5.78 12.65
C GLY A 121 -13.48 -5.26 11.37
N GLY A 122 -12.69 -4.95 10.34
CA GLY A 122 -13.17 -4.50 9.03
C GLY A 122 -13.40 -5.62 8.00
N PHE A 123 -13.43 -6.89 8.42
CA PHE A 123 -13.56 -8.04 7.51
C PHE A 123 -14.94 -8.08 6.84
N ALA A 124 -14.96 -7.95 5.52
CA ALA A 124 -16.16 -7.87 4.70
C ALA A 124 -16.45 -9.17 3.94
N PHE A 125 -17.55 -9.20 3.18
CA PHE A 125 -17.90 -10.36 2.36
C PHE A 125 -16.85 -10.66 1.27
N ALA A 126 -16.24 -9.62 0.70
CA ALA A 126 -15.13 -9.75 -0.25
C ALA A 126 -13.95 -10.52 0.34
N ASP A 127 -13.61 -10.24 1.59
CA ASP A 127 -12.53 -10.90 2.32
C ASP A 127 -12.85 -12.37 2.57
N LEU A 128 -14.12 -12.66 2.89
CA LEU A 128 -14.60 -14.03 3.03
C LEU A 128 -14.50 -14.81 1.71
N GLU A 129 -14.99 -14.23 0.62
CA GLU A 129 -14.89 -14.80 -0.73
C GLU A 129 -13.42 -15.07 -1.11
N ALA A 130 -12.55 -14.08 -0.95
CA ALA A 130 -11.12 -14.21 -1.21
C ALA A 130 -10.46 -15.33 -0.39
N CYS A 131 -10.80 -15.46 0.90
CA CYS A 131 -10.29 -16.57 1.73
C CYS A 131 -10.73 -17.94 1.19
N LEU A 132 -12.00 -18.07 0.81
CA LEU A 132 -12.58 -19.32 0.31
C LEU A 132 -11.99 -19.72 -1.05
N GLU A 133 -11.78 -18.75 -1.94
CA GLU A 133 -11.12 -18.96 -3.23
C GLU A 133 -9.64 -19.32 -3.06
N THR A 134 -8.95 -18.68 -2.12
CA THR A 134 -7.53 -18.93 -1.85
C THR A 134 -7.29 -20.35 -1.38
N VAL A 135 -8.24 -20.96 -0.64
CA VAL A 135 -8.14 -22.35 -0.20
C VAL A 135 -8.70 -23.37 -1.18
N ASP A 136 -9.28 -22.91 -2.30
CA ASP A 136 -9.82 -23.78 -3.36
C ASP A 136 -8.72 -24.28 -4.32
N VAL A 137 -7.57 -24.65 -3.76
CA VAL A 137 -6.38 -25.17 -4.45
C VAL A 137 -6.20 -26.65 -4.15
N GLY A 138 -5.94 -27.44 -5.20
CA GLY A 138 -5.77 -28.88 -5.11
C GLY A 138 -4.42 -29.36 -4.56
N GLN A 139 -3.79 -28.60 -3.65
CA GLN A 139 -2.47 -28.92 -3.09
C GLN A 139 -2.57 -29.26 -1.60
N ARG A 140 -2.32 -30.52 -1.23
CA ARG A 140 -2.53 -31.00 0.14
C ARG A 140 -1.62 -30.30 1.18
N SER A 141 -0.36 -30.05 0.83
CA SER A 141 0.60 -29.34 1.69
C SER A 141 0.16 -27.89 2.00
N PHE A 142 -0.46 -27.22 1.02
CA PHE A 142 -1.07 -25.91 1.21
C PHE A 142 -2.25 -26.02 2.17
N LEU A 143 -3.17 -26.97 1.96
CA LEU A 143 -4.37 -27.11 2.78
C LEU A 143 -4.06 -27.36 4.26
N THR A 144 -3.06 -28.19 4.56
CA THR A 144 -2.60 -28.41 5.95
C THR A 144 -2.07 -27.13 6.60
N SER A 145 -1.27 -26.35 5.87
CA SER A 145 -0.71 -25.08 6.38
C SER A 145 -1.80 -24.00 6.52
N ALA A 146 -2.73 -23.95 5.57
CA ALA A 146 -3.87 -23.04 5.59
C ALA A 146 -4.82 -23.36 6.73
N GLU A 147 -5.02 -24.63 7.08
CA GLU A 147 -5.78 -25.05 8.25
C GLU A 147 -5.19 -24.50 9.55
N ALA A 148 -3.86 -24.55 9.70
CA ALA A 148 -3.18 -23.93 10.83
C ALA A 148 -3.38 -22.40 10.84
N GLN A 149 -3.32 -21.72 9.68
CA GLN A 149 -3.58 -20.28 9.61
C GLN A 149 -4.99 -19.92 10.06
N VAL A 150 -5.99 -20.68 9.60
CA VAL A 150 -7.39 -20.50 9.98
C VAL A 150 -7.60 -20.75 11.46
N GLU A 151 -6.82 -21.61 12.10
CA GLU A 151 -6.93 -21.87 13.54
C GLU A 151 -6.36 -20.72 14.38
N HIS A 152 -5.16 -20.22 14.03
CA HIS A 152 -4.42 -19.24 14.83
C HIS A 152 -4.84 -17.78 14.59
N ASN A 153 -5.23 -17.42 13.36
CA ASN A 153 -5.48 -16.02 13.00
C ASN A 153 -6.97 -15.65 13.10
N PRO A 154 -7.35 -14.51 13.70
CA PRO A 154 -8.73 -14.01 13.64
C PRO A 154 -9.11 -13.64 12.19
N PRO A 155 -10.42 -13.57 11.88
CA PRO A 155 -10.91 -13.23 10.54
C PRO A 155 -10.27 -11.97 9.95
N ARG A 156 -10.16 -10.88 10.74
CA ARG A 156 -9.55 -9.60 10.30
C ARG A 156 -8.14 -9.71 9.69
N THR A 157 -7.40 -10.77 10.00
CA THR A 157 -6.03 -11.02 9.49
C THR A 157 -5.97 -12.18 8.49
N LEU A 158 -7.07 -12.90 8.28
CA LEU A 158 -7.05 -14.19 7.62
C LEU A 158 -6.74 -14.08 6.11
N VAL A 159 -7.30 -13.07 5.42
CA VAL A 159 -6.99 -12.81 3.99
C VAL A 159 -5.49 -12.64 3.80
N ARG A 160 -4.86 -11.85 4.67
CA ARG A 160 -3.42 -11.59 4.62
C ARG A 160 -2.64 -12.88 4.85
N ALA A 161 -2.96 -13.64 5.90
CA ALA A 161 -2.26 -14.88 6.24
C ALA A 161 -2.35 -15.91 5.10
N LEU A 162 -3.54 -16.11 4.53
CA LEU A 162 -3.76 -17.06 3.42
C LEU A 162 -3.11 -16.60 2.11
N SER A 163 -3.18 -15.30 1.79
CA SER A 163 -2.54 -14.74 0.60
C SER A 163 -1.01 -14.86 0.69
N GLN A 164 -0.44 -14.59 1.87
CA GLN A 164 0.99 -14.77 2.12
C GLN A 164 1.40 -16.24 1.99
N LEU A 165 0.64 -17.16 2.61
CA LEU A 165 0.89 -18.59 2.48
C LEU A 165 0.85 -19.05 1.01
N SER A 166 -0.12 -18.57 0.23
CA SER A 166 -0.25 -18.90 -1.19
C SER A 166 0.98 -18.49 -1.99
N ALA A 167 1.49 -17.27 -1.76
CA ALA A 167 2.73 -16.81 -2.37
C ALA A 167 3.94 -17.66 -1.95
N LEU A 168 4.08 -17.98 -0.66
CA LEU A 168 5.18 -18.81 -0.15
C LEU A 168 5.16 -20.21 -0.78
N VAL A 169 3.99 -20.84 -0.86
CA VAL A 169 3.84 -22.16 -1.49
C VAL A 169 4.11 -22.12 -2.99
N TYR A 170 3.72 -21.04 -3.67
CA TYR A 170 4.03 -20.84 -5.08
C TYR A 170 5.55 -20.86 -5.32
N PHE A 171 6.33 -20.14 -4.51
CA PHE A 171 7.79 -20.13 -4.65
C PHE A 171 8.44 -21.45 -4.24
N LEU A 172 7.92 -22.11 -3.20
CA LEU A 172 8.36 -23.47 -2.82
C LEU A 172 8.21 -24.47 -3.97
N LYS A 173 7.21 -24.28 -4.84
CA LYS A 173 7.03 -25.13 -6.03
C LYS A 173 8.27 -25.17 -6.93
N TYR A 174 8.98 -24.05 -7.03
CA TYR A 174 10.11 -23.85 -7.94
C TYR A 174 11.46 -23.88 -7.24
N LEU A 175 11.50 -24.00 -5.90
CA LEU A 175 12.73 -24.03 -5.12
C LEU A 175 13.66 -25.18 -5.56
N GLU A 176 13.12 -26.33 -5.95
CA GLU A 176 13.89 -27.47 -6.49
C GLU A 176 14.53 -27.19 -7.85
N SER A 177 13.97 -26.24 -8.60
CA SER A 177 14.43 -25.84 -9.93
C SER A 177 15.49 -24.74 -9.86
N GLU A 178 15.79 -24.21 -8.68
CA GLU A 178 16.75 -23.13 -8.50
C GLU A 178 18.17 -23.56 -8.91
N ASP A 179 18.86 -22.71 -9.68
CA ASP A 179 20.18 -23.00 -10.26
C ASP A 179 21.10 -21.78 -10.11
N LEU A 180 22.14 -21.92 -9.29
CA LEU A 180 23.09 -20.84 -9.02
C LEU A 180 23.88 -20.43 -10.26
N ALA A 181 24.34 -21.40 -11.06
CA ALA A 181 25.16 -21.13 -12.24
C ALA A 181 24.35 -20.33 -13.28
N LYS A 182 23.11 -20.77 -13.53
CA LYS A 182 22.18 -20.06 -14.40
C LYS A 182 21.83 -18.68 -13.84
N THR A 183 21.56 -18.57 -12.53
CA THR A 183 21.32 -17.28 -11.86
C THR A 183 22.44 -16.30 -12.13
N LYS A 184 23.69 -16.71 -11.91
CA LYS A 184 24.87 -15.89 -12.14
C LYS A 184 25.00 -15.42 -13.59
N GLU A 185 24.79 -16.31 -14.55
CA GLU A 185 24.86 -16.00 -15.98
C GLU A 185 23.79 -14.99 -16.40
N VAL A 186 22.54 -15.22 -15.99
CA VAL A 186 21.41 -14.34 -16.31
C VAL A 186 21.60 -12.97 -15.65
N PHE A 187 22.05 -12.92 -14.40
CA PHE A 187 22.34 -11.67 -13.69
C PHE A 187 23.43 -10.85 -14.40
N ARG A 188 24.51 -11.51 -14.80
CA ARG A 188 25.60 -10.88 -15.57
C ARG A 188 25.10 -10.36 -16.92
N THR A 189 24.25 -11.11 -17.60
CA THR A 189 23.67 -10.74 -18.90
C THR A 189 22.79 -9.49 -18.79
N HIS A 190 21.93 -9.42 -17.78
CA HIS A 190 21.08 -8.24 -17.54
C HIS A 190 21.90 -6.97 -17.27
N ASN A 191 23.05 -7.10 -16.63
CA ASN A 191 23.91 -5.97 -16.25
C ASN A 191 25.06 -5.70 -17.24
N ALA A 192 25.21 -6.52 -18.29
CA ALA A 192 26.29 -6.38 -19.27
C ALA A 192 26.21 -5.09 -20.11
N LYS A 193 25.02 -4.50 -20.23
CA LYS A 193 24.76 -3.29 -21.02
C LYS A 193 25.12 -1.98 -20.29
N SER A 194 25.43 -2.03 -18.99
CA SER A 194 25.75 -0.86 -18.17
C SER A 194 27.15 -0.28 -18.43
N GLN A 195 27.73 -0.41 -19.64
CA GLN A 195 29.15 -0.13 -19.94
C GLN A 195 29.57 1.35 -19.98
N GLY A 196 28.72 2.27 -19.52
CA GLY A 196 29.11 3.67 -19.33
C GLY A 196 30.22 3.82 -18.26
N PRO A 197 30.95 4.95 -18.23
CA PRO A 197 31.97 5.22 -17.20
C PRO A 197 31.47 5.05 -15.76
N GLN A 198 30.18 5.32 -15.56
CA GLN A 198 29.49 5.23 -14.27
C GLN A 198 29.08 3.79 -13.90
N GLY A 199 28.66 2.96 -14.86
CA GLY A 199 28.27 1.57 -14.59
C GLY A 199 29.46 0.60 -14.40
N ARG A 200 30.70 1.08 -14.55
CA ARG A 200 31.91 0.29 -14.23
C ARG A 200 31.95 -0.18 -12.78
N GLU A 201 31.50 0.66 -11.85
CA GLU A 201 31.49 0.30 -10.43
C GLU A 201 30.48 -0.80 -10.13
N VAL A 202 29.29 -0.72 -10.74
CA VAL A 202 28.28 -1.78 -10.63
C VAL A 202 28.80 -3.10 -11.19
N ILE A 203 29.39 -3.07 -12.39
CA ILE A 203 29.98 -4.27 -13.00
C ILE A 203 31.06 -4.84 -12.10
N ARG A 204 31.88 -4.00 -11.47
CA ARG A 204 32.90 -4.42 -10.50
C ARG A 204 32.29 -5.15 -9.30
N TRP A 205 31.24 -4.59 -8.66
CA TRP A 205 30.57 -5.26 -7.54
C TRP A 205 29.89 -6.56 -7.98
N VAL A 206 29.23 -6.58 -9.15
CA VAL A 206 28.58 -7.78 -9.69
C VAL A 206 29.61 -8.87 -10.00
N ASP A 207 30.71 -8.55 -10.68
CA ASP A 207 31.78 -9.51 -10.99
C ASP A 207 32.52 -9.97 -9.72
N ASP A 208 32.60 -9.13 -8.70
CA ASP A 208 33.16 -9.51 -7.40
C ASP A 208 32.27 -10.54 -6.68
N VAL A 209 30.97 -10.27 -6.58
CA VAL A 209 29.99 -11.21 -6.03
C VAL A 209 29.94 -12.50 -6.85
N TYR A 210 30.00 -12.41 -8.18
CA TYR A 210 30.05 -13.56 -9.08
C TYR A 210 31.19 -14.52 -8.72
N ARG A 211 32.37 -13.98 -8.39
CA ARG A 211 33.56 -14.75 -8.01
C ARG A 211 33.48 -15.30 -6.60
N ARG A 212 32.90 -14.57 -5.64
CA ARG A 212 32.87 -14.96 -4.22
C ARG A 212 31.71 -15.90 -3.86
N TYR A 213 30.51 -15.67 -4.41
CA TYR A 213 29.32 -16.43 -4.07
C TYR A 213 29.24 -17.77 -4.81
N GLN A 214 29.94 -18.80 -4.32
CA GLN A 214 30.00 -20.13 -4.95
C GLN A 214 29.08 -21.17 -4.28
N GLU A 215 28.96 -22.37 -4.85
CA GLU A 215 28.18 -23.50 -4.30
C GLU A 215 28.53 -23.86 -2.84
N ASP A 216 29.77 -23.62 -2.41
CA ASP A 216 30.13 -23.85 -1.01
C ASP A 216 29.66 -22.74 -0.06
N SER A 217 29.24 -21.60 -0.60
CA SER A 217 28.81 -20.41 0.13
C SER A 217 27.29 -20.18 0.13
N VAL A 218 26.51 -21.07 -0.50
CA VAL A 218 25.05 -20.98 -0.52
C VAL A 218 24.42 -21.59 0.72
N LEU A 219 23.26 -21.05 1.13
CA LEU A 219 22.45 -21.61 2.22
C LEU A 219 22.03 -23.04 1.93
N LEU A 220 21.48 -23.27 0.74
CA LEU A 220 20.99 -24.56 0.26
C LEU A 220 21.71 -24.90 -1.04
N ARG A 221 22.41 -26.03 -1.03
CA ARG A 221 23.08 -26.60 -2.19
C ARG A 221 22.07 -27.37 -3.01
N ARG A 222 22.40 -27.66 -4.26
CA ARG A 222 21.58 -28.49 -5.16
C ARG A 222 21.10 -29.81 -4.53
N GLN A 223 21.93 -30.46 -3.71
CA GLN A 223 21.56 -31.68 -2.98
C GLN A 223 20.51 -31.46 -1.88
N ASP A 224 20.51 -30.27 -1.26
CA ASP A 224 19.56 -29.90 -0.21
C ASP A 224 18.20 -29.55 -0.83
N LEU A 225 18.22 -28.95 -2.03
CA LEU A 225 17.05 -28.61 -2.83
C LEU A 225 16.33 -29.85 -3.38
N PHE A 226 17.04 -30.98 -3.59
CA PHE A 226 16.39 -32.19 -4.09
C PHE A 226 15.37 -32.74 -3.09
N GLY A 227 14.11 -32.88 -3.53
CA GLY A 227 13.00 -33.36 -2.71
C GLY A 227 12.64 -32.42 -1.56
N ILE A 228 12.96 -31.12 -1.66
CA ILE A 228 12.80 -30.17 -0.56
C ILE A 228 11.34 -30.01 -0.13
N LYS A 229 10.39 -30.27 -1.03
CA LYS A 229 8.95 -30.24 -0.78
C LYS A 229 8.49 -31.30 0.22
N ASP A 230 9.22 -32.40 0.31
CA ASP A 230 8.90 -33.54 1.18
C ASP A 230 9.66 -33.48 2.51
N LYS A 231 10.60 -32.53 2.67
CA LYS A 231 11.39 -32.36 3.89
C LYS A 231 10.63 -31.51 4.91
N ARG A 232 10.88 -31.76 6.20
CA ARG A 232 10.33 -30.89 7.26
C ARG A 232 11.08 -29.56 7.24
N PRO A 233 10.39 -28.39 7.23
CA PRO A 233 11.06 -27.09 7.22
C PRO A 233 12.11 -26.93 8.33
N SER A 234 11.83 -27.42 9.54
CA SER A 234 12.76 -27.37 10.67
C SER A 234 14.08 -28.09 10.41
N GLU A 235 14.05 -29.26 9.77
CA GLU A 235 15.27 -30.01 9.40
C GLU A 235 16.12 -29.24 8.39
N VAL A 236 15.47 -28.61 7.40
CA VAL A 236 16.17 -27.81 6.40
C VAL A 236 16.81 -26.57 7.04
N ILE A 237 16.10 -25.92 7.96
CA ILE A 237 16.61 -24.78 8.73
C ILE A 237 17.81 -25.19 9.60
N GLU A 238 17.81 -26.38 10.20
CA GLU A 238 18.96 -26.89 10.96
C GLU A 238 20.17 -27.09 10.06
N ILE A 239 19.98 -27.64 8.84
CA ILE A 239 21.05 -27.79 7.84
C ILE A 239 21.63 -26.42 7.46
N MET A 240 20.76 -25.43 7.21
CA MET A 240 21.19 -24.06 6.91
C MET A 240 21.99 -23.48 8.07
N SER A 241 21.45 -23.56 9.29
CA SER A 241 22.03 -22.97 10.49
C SER A 241 23.40 -23.56 10.86
N GLY A 242 23.61 -24.85 10.58
CA GLY A 242 24.88 -25.53 10.82
C GLY A 242 25.95 -25.26 9.76
N ARG A 243 25.59 -24.60 8.64
CA ARG A 243 26.50 -24.37 7.52
C ARG A 243 27.31 -23.09 7.73
N ARG A 244 28.61 -23.17 7.43
CA ARG A 244 29.46 -21.97 7.41
C ARG A 244 29.41 -21.31 6.04
N CYS A 245 28.66 -20.21 5.93
CA CYS A 245 28.59 -19.41 4.72
C CYS A 245 29.30 -18.06 4.92
N ALA A 246 30.63 -18.06 4.89
CA ALA A 246 31.44 -16.85 5.19
C ALA A 246 31.07 -15.65 4.32
N GLU A 247 30.76 -15.87 3.04
CA GLU A 247 30.38 -14.81 2.09
C GLU A 247 29.08 -14.10 2.47
N LEU A 248 28.11 -14.83 3.03
CA LEU A 248 26.83 -14.25 3.47
C LEU A 248 27.00 -13.36 4.70
N GLY A 249 28.03 -13.61 5.52
CA GLY A 249 28.25 -12.89 6.77
C GLY A 249 26.97 -12.84 7.61
N LYS A 250 26.54 -11.64 8.00
CA LYS A 250 25.34 -11.46 8.82
C LYS A 250 24.03 -11.83 8.11
N PHE A 251 24.00 -11.85 6.78
CA PHE A 251 22.81 -12.31 6.06
C PHE A 251 22.48 -13.78 6.36
N HIS A 252 23.48 -14.61 6.64
CA HIS A 252 23.25 -15.99 7.04
C HIS A 252 22.30 -16.10 8.25
N ASP A 253 22.60 -15.33 9.30
CA ASP A 253 21.80 -15.31 10.53
C ASP A 253 20.41 -14.73 10.28
N ILE A 254 20.35 -13.63 9.50
CA ILE A 254 19.10 -12.98 9.10
C ILE A 254 18.18 -13.97 8.38
N PHE A 255 18.71 -14.73 7.42
CA PHE A 255 17.93 -15.71 6.67
C PHE A 255 17.49 -16.89 7.52
N CYS A 256 18.34 -17.39 8.42
CA CYS A 256 17.96 -18.46 9.35
C CYS A 256 16.86 -17.99 10.31
N THR A 257 16.96 -16.77 10.85
CA THR A 257 15.93 -16.18 11.70
C THR A 257 14.63 -15.95 10.95
N LEU A 258 14.70 -15.46 9.71
CA LEU A 258 13.53 -15.27 8.85
C LEU A 258 12.83 -16.60 8.57
N ALA A 259 13.58 -17.63 8.18
CA ALA A 259 13.04 -18.95 7.90
C ALA A 259 12.39 -19.58 9.14
N ARG A 260 12.96 -19.38 10.33
CA ARG A 260 12.34 -19.82 11.60
C ARG A 260 11.05 -19.07 11.91
N SER A 261 11.03 -17.75 11.74
CA SER A 261 9.81 -16.95 11.93
C SER A 261 8.70 -17.45 11.01
N TRP A 262 9.01 -17.66 9.73
CA TRP A 262 8.03 -18.13 8.76
C TRP A 262 7.62 -19.59 8.93
N GLU A 263 8.51 -20.47 9.40
CA GLU A 263 8.11 -21.83 9.80
C GLU A 263 7.17 -21.79 11.01
N GLN A 264 7.43 -20.95 11.99
CA GLN A 264 6.57 -20.78 13.17
C GLN A 264 5.20 -20.26 12.76
N ASP A 265 5.18 -19.21 11.94
CA ASP A 265 3.95 -18.52 11.55
C ASP A 265 3.16 -19.32 10.51
N PHE A 266 3.80 -19.87 9.48
CA PHE A 266 3.14 -20.44 8.30
C PHE A 266 3.33 -21.94 8.12
N LYS A 267 4.18 -22.60 8.92
CA LYS A 267 4.51 -24.04 8.80
C LYS A 267 5.09 -24.43 7.44
N VAL A 268 5.63 -23.46 6.71
CA VAL A 268 6.29 -23.66 5.42
C VAL A 268 7.74 -23.21 5.48
N LEU A 269 8.59 -23.85 4.70
CA LEU A 269 9.94 -23.38 4.49
C LEU A 269 9.89 -22.16 3.57
N ALA A 270 10.49 -21.06 3.97
CA ALA A 270 10.65 -19.92 3.08
C ALA A 270 12.04 -19.33 3.28
N VAL A 271 12.78 -19.27 2.17
CA VAL A 271 14.20 -18.93 2.11
C VAL A 271 14.42 -17.99 0.94
N PRO A 272 15.40 -17.09 1.01
CA PRO A 272 15.69 -16.19 -0.09
C PRO A 272 16.22 -16.97 -1.30
N HIS A 273 15.72 -16.63 -2.48
CA HIS A 273 16.22 -17.17 -3.75
C HIS A 273 17.63 -16.64 -4.05
N HIS A 274 18.38 -17.36 -4.88
CA HIS A 274 19.71 -16.96 -5.32
C HIS A 274 19.70 -15.58 -5.97
N THR A 275 18.65 -15.19 -6.69
CA THR A 275 18.50 -13.83 -7.25
C THR A 275 18.47 -12.76 -6.15
N GLN A 276 17.73 -13.02 -5.08
CA GLN A 276 17.62 -12.12 -3.92
C GLN A 276 18.93 -12.08 -3.12
N VAL A 277 19.55 -13.24 -2.87
CA VAL A 277 20.84 -13.31 -2.19
C VAL A 277 21.91 -12.57 -3.00
N PHE A 278 21.96 -12.76 -4.31
CA PHE A 278 22.93 -12.08 -5.18
C PHE A 278 22.73 -10.57 -5.13
N ALA A 279 21.49 -10.08 -5.18
CA ALA A 279 21.18 -8.65 -5.04
C ALA A 279 21.65 -8.08 -3.70
N LEU A 280 21.41 -8.79 -2.59
CA LEU A 280 21.88 -8.41 -1.26
C LEU A 280 23.41 -8.37 -1.17
N LEU A 281 24.09 -9.32 -1.80
CA LEU A 281 25.55 -9.34 -1.84
C LEU A 281 26.13 -8.21 -2.69
N VAL A 282 25.46 -7.79 -3.77
CA VAL A 282 25.85 -6.59 -4.54
C VAL A 282 25.71 -5.33 -3.68
N PHE A 283 24.61 -5.20 -2.94
CA PHE A 283 24.44 -4.11 -1.98
C PHE A 283 25.47 -4.15 -0.85
N LYS A 284 25.81 -5.34 -0.34
CA LYS A 284 26.89 -5.51 0.66
C LYS A 284 28.23 -5.06 0.10
N ALA A 285 28.60 -5.47 -1.11
CA ALA A 285 29.83 -5.03 -1.77
C ALA A 285 29.89 -3.50 -1.92
N PHE A 286 28.75 -2.87 -2.24
CA PHE A 286 28.61 -1.41 -2.29
C PHE A 286 28.76 -0.74 -0.91
N LEU A 287 28.15 -1.30 0.14
CA LEU A 287 28.22 -0.76 1.50
C LEU A 287 29.63 -0.90 2.12
N GLU A 288 30.34 -1.98 1.77
CA GLU A 288 31.72 -2.25 2.18
C GLU A 288 32.74 -1.42 1.38
N ASP A 289 32.30 -0.79 0.28
CA ASP A 289 33.17 0.04 -0.55
C ASP A 289 33.50 1.37 0.13
N SER A 290 34.80 1.56 0.37
CA SER A 290 35.36 2.78 0.97
C SER A 290 35.50 3.93 -0.03
N GLN A 291 35.26 3.69 -1.33
CA GLN A 291 35.29 4.76 -2.34
C GLN A 291 34.04 5.65 -2.20
N ASP A 292 34.23 6.89 -1.74
CA ASP A 292 33.16 7.88 -1.59
C ASP A 292 32.61 8.45 -2.91
N ALA A 293 33.12 7.99 -4.06
CA ALA A 293 32.70 8.45 -5.38
C ALA A 293 31.23 8.11 -5.68
N VAL A 294 30.75 6.95 -5.20
CA VAL A 294 29.37 6.52 -5.38
C VAL A 294 28.70 6.41 -4.01
N ARG A 295 27.64 7.20 -3.80
CA ARG A 295 26.86 7.18 -2.55
C ARG A 295 25.47 6.58 -2.69
N THR A 296 25.03 6.32 -3.92
CA THR A 296 23.67 5.87 -4.20
C THR A 296 23.69 4.69 -5.16
N LEU A 297 23.05 3.59 -4.76
CA LEU A 297 22.87 2.39 -5.60
C LEU A 297 21.39 1.99 -5.63
N ILE A 298 20.85 1.81 -6.83
CA ILE A 298 19.45 1.48 -7.06
C ILE A 298 19.35 0.13 -7.79
N ALA A 299 18.59 -0.80 -7.23
CA ALA A 299 18.26 -2.07 -7.84
C ALA A 299 16.91 -1.98 -8.56
N GLN A 300 16.87 -2.39 -9.83
CA GLN A 300 15.62 -2.69 -10.51
C GLN A 300 15.18 -4.11 -10.15
N VAL A 301 14.09 -4.24 -9.40
CA VAL A 301 13.54 -5.50 -8.90
C VAL A 301 12.06 -5.54 -9.24
N SER A 302 11.68 -6.43 -10.16
CA SER A 302 10.30 -6.57 -10.61
C SER A 302 9.32 -6.85 -9.48
N THR A 303 8.05 -6.47 -9.68
CA THR A 303 6.98 -6.74 -8.72
C THR A 303 6.82 -8.24 -8.50
N GLY A 304 6.70 -8.65 -7.23
CA GLY A 304 6.59 -10.06 -6.85
C GLY A 304 7.93 -10.76 -6.58
N GLU A 305 9.07 -10.15 -6.91
CA GLU A 305 10.40 -10.74 -6.68
C GLU A 305 10.92 -10.59 -5.24
N GLY A 306 10.12 -10.02 -4.33
CA GLY A 306 10.43 -9.94 -2.89
C GLY A 306 11.19 -8.69 -2.42
N LYS A 307 10.94 -7.51 -3.01
CA LYS A 307 11.52 -6.21 -2.59
C LYS A 307 11.47 -5.96 -1.08
N SER A 308 10.32 -6.17 -0.44
CA SER A 308 10.15 -5.94 0.99
C SER A 308 11.09 -6.80 1.86
N MET A 309 11.37 -8.03 1.44
CA MET A 309 12.33 -8.91 2.12
C MET A 309 13.76 -8.39 1.96
N LEU A 310 14.14 -7.95 0.75
CA LEU A 310 15.45 -7.33 0.50
C LEU A 310 15.66 -6.10 1.39
N ILE A 311 14.65 -5.23 1.47
CA ILE A 311 14.67 -4.02 2.31
C ILE A 311 14.86 -4.37 3.79
N ALA A 312 14.06 -5.31 4.31
CA ALA A 312 14.14 -5.73 5.71
C ALA A 312 15.50 -6.36 6.04
N ALA A 313 16.01 -7.24 5.16
CA ALA A 313 17.32 -7.87 5.32
C ALA A 313 18.46 -6.83 5.28
N LEU A 314 18.41 -5.86 4.36
CA LEU A 314 19.37 -4.76 4.29
C LEU A 314 19.34 -3.90 5.56
N ALA A 315 18.14 -3.55 6.05
CA ALA A 315 18.00 -2.72 7.23
C ALA A 315 18.67 -3.35 8.46
N VAL A 316 18.42 -4.64 8.70
CA VAL A 316 19.07 -5.40 9.79
C VAL A 316 20.57 -5.53 9.55
N PHE A 317 20.99 -5.88 8.32
CA PHE A 317 22.39 -6.03 7.97
C PHE A 317 23.19 -4.75 8.23
N ILE A 318 22.66 -3.59 7.84
CA ILE A 318 23.30 -2.29 8.05
C ILE A 318 23.49 -2.00 9.53
N CYS A 319 22.44 -2.22 10.35
CA CYS A 319 22.51 -2.00 11.79
C CYS A 319 23.59 -2.90 12.43
N CYS A 320 23.58 -4.19 12.09
CA CYS A 320 24.50 -5.16 12.70
C CYS A 320 25.94 -5.02 12.19
N SER A 321 26.15 -4.76 10.90
CA SER A 321 27.47 -4.87 10.27
C SER A 321 28.19 -3.52 10.15
N THR A 322 27.45 -2.41 10.09
CA THR A 322 28.02 -1.07 9.92
C THR A 322 27.85 -0.17 11.14
N GLY A 323 27.02 -0.57 12.12
CA GLY A 323 26.69 0.25 13.29
C GLY A 323 25.95 1.54 12.94
N LYS A 324 25.34 1.61 11.76
CA LYS A 324 24.55 2.76 11.29
C LYS A 324 23.06 2.51 11.47
N ARG A 325 22.32 3.61 11.57
CA ARG A 325 20.86 3.61 11.63
C ARG A 325 20.26 3.65 10.22
N VAL A 326 19.01 3.24 10.10
CA VAL A 326 18.35 3.06 8.81
C VAL A 326 17.01 3.77 8.80
N HIS A 327 16.79 4.60 7.78
CA HIS A 327 15.46 5.08 7.43
C HIS A 327 15.00 4.35 6.18
N VAL A 328 13.89 3.63 6.28
CA VAL A 328 13.19 3.01 5.16
C VAL A 328 12.06 3.95 4.76
N VAL A 329 12.12 4.48 3.55
CA VAL A 329 11.14 5.42 3.02
C VAL A 329 10.33 4.74 1.92
N GLY A 330 9.02 4.63 2.11
CA GLY A 330 8.08 4.16 1.10
C GLY A 330 7.11 5.24 0.65
N THR A 331 6.30 4.90 -0.35
CA THR A 331 5.38 5.82 -1.05
C THR A 331 4.04 6.03 -0.35
N ASP A 332 3.57 5.02 0.39
CA ASP A 332 2.26 5.02 1.03
C ASP A 332 2.33 4.45 2.45
N ARG A 333 1.69 5.14 3.38
CA ARG A 333 1.63 4.77 4.80
C ARG A 333 1.14 3.34 5.05
N LYS A 334 0.11 2.86 4.34
CA LYS A 334 -0.42 1.50 4.54
C LYS A 334 0.59 0.46 4.06
N LEU A 335 1.27 0.71 2.95
CA LEU A 335 2.32 -0.17 2.44
C LEU A 335 3.53 -0.22 3.39
N VAL A 336 3.97 0.95 3.87
CA VAL A 336 5.07 1.07 4.84
C VAL A 336 4.76 0.32 6.14
N ALA A 337 3.56 0.52 6.71
CA ALA A 337 3.15 -0.16 7.92
C ALA A 337 2.99 -1.68 7.72
N ARG A 338 2.43 -2.09 6.58
CA ARG A 338 2.32 -3.51 6.21
C ARG A 338 3.69 -4.18 6.19
N ASP A 339 4.66 -3.56 5.53
CA ASP A 339 6.00 -4.13 5.36
C ASP A 339 6.75 -4.17 6.69
N PHE A 340 6.64 -3.12 7.50
CA PHE A 340 7.17 -3.14 8.87
C PHE A 340 6.61 -4.31 9.68
N GLU A 341 5.29 -4.48 9.73
CA GLU A 341 4.67 -5.55 10.51
C GLU A 341 5.02 -6.96 10.00
N ASN A 342 5.21 -7.13 8.68
CA ASN A 342 5.65 -8.41 8.10
C ASN A 342 7.04 -8.87 8.59
N PHE A 343 7.91 -7.92 8.94
CA PHE A 343 9.29 -8.18 9.32
C PHE A 343 9.59 -7.75 10.77
N ARG A 344 8.57 -7.45 11.56
CA ARG A 344 8.74 -6.99 12.94
C ARG A 344 9.49 -8.01 13.81
N ALA A 345 9.14 -9.29 13.67
CA ALA A 345 9.76 -10.38 14.42
C ALA A 345 11.28 -10.45 14.16
N ILE A 346 11.71 -10.25 12.91
CA ILE A 346 13.13 -10.26 12.58
C ILE A 346 13.85 -9.04 13.17
N PHE A 347 13.26 -7.84 13.13
CA PHE A 347 13.87 -6.67 13.75
C PHE A 347 14.08 -6.86 15.26
N HIS A 348 13.07 -7.38 15.95
CA HIS A 348 13.16 -7.65 17.39
C HIS A 348 14.25 -8.69 17.72
N ALA A 349 14.41 -9.71 16.89
CA ALA A 349 15.38 -10.78 17.11
C ALA A 349 16.85 -10.28 17.09
N PHE A 350 17.14 -9.19 16.37
CA PHE A 350 18.49 -8.61 16.28
C PHE A 350 18.68 -7.38 17.18
N ALA A 351 17.64 -6.90 17.87
CA ALA A 351 17.72 -5.71 18.71
C ALA A 351 18.79 -5.84 19.80
N ALA A 352 18.81 -6.94 20.54
CA ALA A 352 19.75 -7.18 21.63
C ALA A 352 21.21 -7.35 21.18
N GLU A 353 21.44 -7.68 19.90
CA GLU A 353 22.79 -7.76 19.33
C GLU A 353 23.36 -6.37 19.04
N VAL A 354 22.51 -5.46 18.57
CA VAL A 354 22.91 -4.10 18.18
C VAL A 354 22.93 -3.15 19.38
N ASP A 355 21.90 -3.21 20.22
CA ASP A 355 21.76 -2.37 21.42
C ASP A 355 21.03 -3.13 22.55
N PRO A 356 21.78 -3.82 23.43
CA PRO A 356 21.20 -4.60 24.53
C PRO A 356 20.38 -3.78 25.53
N ALA A 357 20.57 -2.45 25.58
CA ALA A 357 19.87 -1.57 26.51
C ALA A 357 18.52 -1.08 25.96
N LEU A 358 18.29 -1.21 24.65
CA LEU A 358 17.08 -0.75 23.99
C LEU A 358 16.04 -1.89 23.95
N PRO A 359 14.78 -1.64 24.39
CA PRO A 359 13.71 -2.62 24.21
C PRO A 359 13.53 -2.98 22.73
N PRO A 360 13.29 -4.27 22.38
CA PRO A 360 13.12 -4.69 20.99
C PRO A 360 12.05 -3.91 20.22
N GLU A 361 10.98 -3.48 20.89
CA GLU A 361 9.89 -2.72 20.28
C GLU A 361 10.29 -1.28 19.94
N SER A 362 11.37 -0.77 20.55
CA SER A 362 11.93 0.57 20.28
C SER A 362 13.09 0.53 19.28
N PHE A 363 13.60 -0.68 18.96
CA PHE A 363 14.68 -0.86 18.00
C PHE A 363 14.26 -0.51 16.58
N ALA A 364 13.10 -1.01 16.16
CA ALA A 364 12.51 -0.72 14.87
C ALA A 364 11.09 -0.18 15.05
N VAL A 365 10.76 0.90 14.36
CA VAL A 365 9.47 1.58 14.49
C VAL A 365 8.90 1.98 13.13
N VAL A 366 7.58 2.10 13.06
CA VAL A 366 6.88 2.78 11.97
C VAL A 366 6.45 4.16 12.45
N CYS A 367 6.67 5.19 11.64
CA CYS A 367 6.20 6.54 11.98
C CYS A 367 4.66 6.60 11.93
N ASP A 368 4.08 7.16 12.99
CA ASP A 368 2.65 7.47 13.07
C ASP A 368 2.41 8.98 12.99
N GLU A 369 1.27 9.37 12.43
CA GLU A 369 0.78 10.75 12.36
C GLU A 369 0.08 11.13 13.67
N GLN A 370 0.71 10.92 14.82
CA GLN A 370 0.18 11.50 16.05
C GLN A 370 0.42 13.01 16.06
N ARG A 371 -0.67 13.78 16.03
CA ARG A 371 -0.64 15.23 16.30
C ARG A 371 -0.02 15.43 17.67
N SER A 372 1.15 16.06 17.74
CA SER A 372 1.75 16.41 19.03
C SER A 372 0.88 17.46 19.73
N ASN A 373 0.68 17.32 21.05
CA ASN A 373 0.09 18.36 21.90
C ASN A 373 0.95 19.64 21.98
N GLU A 374 2.16 19.63 21.42
CA GLU A 374 3.12 20.75 21.40
C GLU A 374 2.90 21.75 20.24
N GLY A 375 1.82 21.61 19.48
CA GLY A 375 1.42 22.58 18.46
C GLY A 375 0.84 21.92 17.21
N PRO A 376 0.06 22.66 16.40
CA PRO A 376 -0.66 22.13 15.24
C PRO A 376 0.24 21.64 14.08
N ASP A 377 1.54 21.96 14.07
CA ASP A 377 2.37 21.86 12.86
C ASP A 377 3.70 21.10 13.02
N VAL A 378 3.66 19.87 13.52
CA VAL A 378 4.75 18.91 13.27
C VAL A 378 4.13 17.60 12.82
N VAL A 379 4.15 17.37 11.50
CA VAL A 379 3.85 16.08 10.88
C VAL A 379 4.90 15.10 11.39
N SER A 380 4.46 14.21 12.29
CA SER A 380 5.08 12.94 12.73
C SER A 380 6.54 12.95 13.21
N ARG A 381 6.78 12.33 14.37
CA ARG A 381 8.10 12.26 15.00
C ARG A 381 8.86 11.03 14.48
N ILE A 382 9.99 11.22 13.80
CA ILE A 382 11.05 10.21 13.76
C ILE A 382 11.71 10.21 15.15
N PRO A 383 11.73 9.07 15.87
CA PRO A 383 12.34 9.00 17.20
C PRO A 383 13.86 8.90 17.12
N ASP A 384 14.55 9.75 17.88
CA ASP A 384 16.02 9.83 17.94
C ASP A 384 16.68 8.59 18.55
N SER A 385 15.91 7.64 19.12
CA SER A 385 16.43 6.41 19.73
C SER A 385 16.35 5.19 18.83
N ALA A 386 15.47 5.19 17.82
CA ALA A 386 15.26 4.02 16.98
C ALA A 386 16.44 3.79 16.02
N TRP A 387 16.70 2.53 15.73
CA TRP A 387 17.74 2.09 14.80
C TRP A 387 17.20 1.90 13.39
N ILE A 388 15.97 1.40 13.26
CA ILE A 388 15.28 1.23 11.98
C ILE A 388 13.96 2.01 12.03
N VAL A 389 13.74 2.89 11.06
CA VAL A 389 12.50 3.69 10.99
C VAL A 389 11.85 3.53 9.63
N TYR A 390 10.66 2.95 9.61
CA TYR A 390 9.78 2.88 8.44
C TYR A 390 8.92 4.14 8.37
N CYS A 391 9.02 4.91 7.29
CA CYS A 391 8.34 6.20 7.15
C CYS A 391 8.11 6.59 5.68
N GLU A 392 7.54 7.77 5.47
CA GLU A 392 7.39 8.39 4.13
C GLU A 392 8.37 9.57 3.99
N ALA A 393 8.61 10.05 2.76
CA ALA A 393 9.58 11.12 2.50
C ALA A 393 9.32 12.38 3.35
N ARG A 394 8.04 12.75 3.52
CA ARG A 394 7.59 13.88 4.35
C ARG A 394 8.00 13.80 5.82
N HIS A 395 8.16 12.59 6.35
CA HIS A 395 8.61 12.38 7.73
C HIS A 395 10.07 12.81 7.90
N VAL A 396 10.91 12.46 6.92
CA VAL A 396 12.34 12.79 6.91
C VAL A 396 12.54 14.30 6.77
N THR A 397 11.83 14.93 5.83
CA THR A 397 11.91 16.39 5.60
C THR A 397 11.34 17.18 6.78
N SER A 398 10.24 16.72 7.39
CA SER A 398 9.68 17.29 8.62
C SER A 398 10.66 17.21 9.79
N TYR A 399 11.26 16.03 10.02
CA TYR A 399 12.25 15.82 11.08
C TYR A 399 13.47 16.72 10.93
N TYR A 400 14.00 16.84 9.71
CA TYR A 400 15.09 17.76 9.39
C TYR A 400 14.72 19.22 9.72
N THR A 401 13.54 19.66 9.28
CA THR A 401 13.04 21.03 9.51
C THR A 401 12.88 21.34 11.00
N ARG A 402 12.38 20.36 11.78
CA ARG A 402 12.28 20.49 13.24
C ARG A 402 13.64 20.72 13.89
N LYS A 403 14.64 19.89 13.55
CA LYS A 403 16.01 20.04 14.06
C LYS A 403 16.63 21.39 13.64
N ALA A 404 16.34 21.86 12.42
CA ALA A 404 16.73 23.20 11.97
C ALA A 404 16.16 24.31 12.87
N ARG A 405 14.86 24.23 13.19
CA ARG A 405 14.16 25.21 14.03
C ARG A 405 14.66 25.23 15.47
N GLN A 406 15.05 24.07 16.00
CA GLN A 406 15.61 23.94 17.34
C GLN A 406 17.06 24.40 17.43
N GLY A 407 17.69 24.77 16.29
CA GLY A 407 19.12 25.08 16.24
C GLY A 407 20.01 23.84 16.44
N GLU A 408 19.45 22.64 16.31
CA GLU A 408 20.11 21.34 16.52
C GLU A 408 20.66 20.74 15.22
N LEU A 409 20.63 21.50 14.11
CA LEU A 409 21.09 21.02 12.82
C LEU A 409 22.62 20.94 12.78
N ALA A 410 23.16 19.79 13.14
CA ALA A 410 24.57 19.51 13.00
C ALA A 410 24.94 19.27 11.52
N ASN A 411 26.14 19.71 11.12
CA ASN A 411 26.74 19.24 9.87
C ASN A 411 26.86 17.72 9.92
N GLY A 412 26.40 17.03 8.88
CA GLY A 412 26.44 15.56 8.85
C GLY A 412 25.38 14.88 9.72
N MET A 413 24.24 15.53 9.95
CA MET A 413 23.10 14.98 10.71
C MET A 413 22.75 13.53 10.33
N TYR A 414 22.84 13.20 9.05
CA TYR A 414 22.56 11.86 8.53
C TYR A 414 23.81 11.03 8.18
N ASP A 415 25.01 11.44 8.61
CA ASP A 415 26.27 10.70 8.36
C ASP A 415 26.30 9.33 9.06
N ARG A 416 25.54 9.19 10.16
CA ARG A 416 25.33 7.91 10.87
C ARG A 416 24.09 7.16 10.40
N HIS A 417 23.44 7.63 9.34
CA HIS A 417 22.23 7.04 8.79
C HIS A 417 22.47 6.54 7.36
N VAL A 418 21.76 5.47 7.01
CA VAL A 418 21.60 4.96 5.64
C VAL A 418 20.14 5.10 5.27
N LEU A 419 19.89 5.56 4.05
CA LEU A 419 18.54 5.69 3.51
C LEU A 419 18.26 4.49 2.61
N ILE A 420 17.13 3.80 2.83
CA ILE A 420 16.59 2.80 1.91
C ILE A 420 15.30 3.37 1.32
N LEU A 421 15.23 3.44 -0.01
CA LEU A 421 14.08 3.96 -0.75
C LEU A 421 13.34 2.79 -1.42
N ASP A 422 12.04 2.65 -1.12
CA ASP A 422 11.13 1.74 -1.82
C ASP A 422 10.35 2.51 -2.88
N GLU A 423 10.25 1.95 -4.09
CA GLU A 423 9.68 2.59 -5.29
C GLU A 423 10.31 3.98 -5.57
N VAL A 424 11.62 3.97 -5.86
CA VAL A 424 12.42 5.18 -6.09
C VAL A 424 11.83 6.12 -7.14
N ASP A 425 11.31 5.56 -8.23
CA ASP A 425 10.62 6.28 -9.31
C ASP A 425 9.45 7.09 -8.76
N ALA A 426 8.57 6.45 -7.99
CA ALA A 426 7.43 7.13 -7.39
C ALA A 426 7.85 8.23 -6.39
N LEU A 427 8.90 8.00 -5.60
CA LEU A 427 9.33 8.94 -4.55
C LEU A 427 10.09 10.16 -5.07
N VAL A 428 10.79 10.03 -6.19
CA VAL A 428 11.80 11.00 -6.64
C VAL A 428 11.46 11.60 -7.99
N VAL A 429 10.73 10.88 -8.85
CA VAL A 429 10.32 11.35 -10.17
C VAL A 429 8.86 11.78 -10.16
N ASP A 430 7.95 10.93 -9.66
CA ASP A 430 6.51 11.20 -9.75
C ASP A 430 6.03 12.19 -8.69
N GLN A 431 6.60 12.12 -7.49
CA GLN A 431 6.31 13.09 -6.43
C GLN A 431 7.12 14.36 -6.61
N GLU A 432 6.55 15.49 -6.18
CA GLU A 432 7.25 16.77 -6.20
C GLU A 432 8.59 16.65 -5.42
N PRO A 433 9.72 17.07 -6.02
CA PRO A 433 11.04 16.96 -5.40
C PRO A 433 11.23 17.98 -4.27
N THR A 434 10.27 18.88 -4.09
CA THR A 434 10.29 19.97 -3.12
C THR A 434 8.95 19.97 -2.40
N GLU A 435 8.99 20.11 -1.07
CA GLU A 435 7.81 20.19 -0.22
C GLU A 435 7.73 21.57 0.44
N ASP A 436 6.55 22.17 0.38
CA ASP A 436 6.23 23.42 1.05
C ASP A 436 5.66 23.11 2.44
N PHE A 437 6.36 23.57 3.49
CA PHE A 437 5.88 23.49 4.85
C PHE A 437 5.11 24.77 5.18
N VAL A 438 3.80 24.61 5.24
CA VAL A 438 2.83 25.66 5.55
C VAL A 438 2.42 25.53 7.02
N TYR A 439 2.45 26.66 7.75
CA TYR A 439 2.24 26.70 9.19
C TYR A 439 1.08 27.62 9.55
N ASP A 440 0.25 27.22 10.51
CA ASP A 440 -0.74 28.11 11.12
C ASP A 440 -0.03 29.06 12.10
N VAL A 441 0.08 30.30 11.67
CA VAL A 441 0.64 31.40 12.45
C VAL A 441 -0.45 32.38 12.92
N GLY A 442 -1.72 31.99 12.84
CA GLY A 442 -2.87 32.79 13.24
C GLY A 442 -2.86 33.21 14.71
N TRP A 443 -2.09 32.52 15.55
CA TRP A 443 -1.87 32.85 16.96
C TRP A 443 -0.90 34.02 17.18
N ARG A 444 -0.10 34.42 16.17
CA ARG A 444 0.88 35.49 16.33
C ARG A 444 0.17 36.80 16.75
N PRO A 445 0.65 37.49 17.79
CA PRO A 445 0.08 38.76 18.21
C PRO A 445 0.43 39.85 17.19
N LEU A 446 -0.52 40.78 17.00
CA LEU A 446 -0.32 42.03 16.30
C LEU A 446 -0.23 43.19 17.29
N ASP A 447 0.38 44.30 16.87
CA ASP A 447 0.60 45.49 17.72
C ASP A 447 -0.70 46.06 18.29
N ARG A 448 -1.84 45.83 17.62
CA ARG A 448 -3.19 46.23 18.07
C ARG A 448 -3.80 45.34 19.17
N GLY A 449 -3.05 44.39 19.72
CA GLY A 449 -3.51 43.52 20.81
C GLY A 449 -4.47 42.40 20.40
N THR A 450 -4.61 42.13 19.10
CA THR A 450 -5.35 40.98 18.55
C THR A 450 -4.39 39.98 17.89
N THR A 451 -4.83 38.77 17.59
CA THR A 451 -4.02 37.84 16.80
C THR A 451 -4.18 38.05 15.29
N VAL A 452 -3.25 37.53 14.48
CA VAL A 452 -3.36 37.53 13.01
C VAL A 452 -4.67 36.89 12.54
N ALA A 453 -5.04 35.74 13.11
CA ALA A 453 -6.30 35.05 12.80
C ALA A 453 -7.53 35.93 13.09
N GLU A 454 -7.56 36.64 14.21
CA GLU A 454 -8.68 37.50 14.58
C GLU A 454 -8.79 38.69 13.63
N TYR A 455 -7.67 39.33 13.32
CA TYR A 455 -7.63 40.45 12.40
C TYR A 455 -8.05 40.03 10.98
N ALA A 456 -7.51 38.92 10.46
CA ALA A 456 -7.88 38.37 9.15
C ALA A 456 -9.36 37.95 9.09
N THR A 457 -9.88 37.30 10.14
CA THR A 457 -11.31 36.92 10.21
C THR A 457 -12.21 38.15 10.12
N ARG A 458 -11.88 39.22 10.84
CA ARG A 458 -12.68 40.46 10.85
C ARG A 458 -12.67 41.14 9.48
N ILE A 459 -11.51 41.27 8.84
CA ILE A 459 -11.40 41.80 7.47
C ILE A 459 -12.21 40.94 6.51
N GLY A 460 -12.03 39.62 6.57
CA GLY A 460 -12.65 38.69 5.65
C GLY A 460 -14.17 38.69 5.71
N ARG A 461 -14.78 38.90 6.89
CA ARG A 461 -16.24 39.05 7.01
C ARG A 461 -16.76 40.27 6.25
N HIS A 462 -16.07 41.41 6.34
CA HIS A 462 -16.46 42.60 5.60
C HIS A 462 -16.29 42.41 4.09
N LEU A 463 -15.17 41.81 3.66
CA LEU A 463 -14.92 41.50 2.25
C LEU A 463 -15.94 40.51 1.69
N ALA A 464 -16.27 39.44 2.43
CA ALA A 464 -17.28 38.46 2.07
C ALA A 464 -18.68 39.09 1.92
N ALA A 465 -19.03 40.04 2.78
CA ALA A 465 -20.29 40.78 2.73
C ALA A 465 -20.30 41.89 1.65
N GLY A 466 -19.20 42.11 0.92
CA GLY A 466 -19.06 43.22 -0.04
C GLY A 466 -19.09 44.60 0.61
N GLN A 467 -18.77 44.69 1.90
CA GLN A 467 -18.77 45.92 2.69
C GLN A 467 -17.39 46.56 2.73
N ALA A 468 -17.35 47.89 2.85
CA ALA A 468 -16.09 48.59 3.13
C ALA A 468 -15.54 48.17 4.50
N CYS A 469 -14.22 47.97 4.58
CA CYS A 469 -13.58 47.69 5.86
C CYS A 469 -13.67 48.95 6.75
N PRO A 470 -14.16 48.84 7.99
CA PRO A 470 -14.26 49.97 8.91
C PRO A 470 -12.87 50.53 9.30
N GLU A 471 -12.83 51.81 9.67
CA GLU A 471 -11.58 52.54 9.96
C GLU A 471 -10.75 51.90 11.07
N ASP A 472 -11.38 51.25 12.05
CA ASP A 472 -10.69 50.55 13.14
C ASP A 472 -9.93 49.28 12.66
N LEU A 473 -10.25 48.77 11.47
CA LEU A 473 -9.53 47.68 10.80
C LEU A 473 -8.48 48.17 9.81
N ALA A 474 -8.33 49.48 9.61
CA ALA A 474 -7.27 50.04 8.76
C ALA A 474 -5.89 49.60 9.28
N PRO A 475 -4.96 49.20 8.39
CA PRO A 475 -3.67 48.67 8.80
C PRO A 475 -2.78 49.76 9.40
N ALA A 476 -2.29 49.54 10.62
CA ALA A 476 -1.46 50.46 11.39
C ALA A 476 0.03 50.07 11.38
N SER A 477 0.34 48.79 11.18
CA SER A 477 1.72 48.26 11.07
C SER A 477 2.00 47.67 9.69
N GLU A 478 3.29 47.42 9.40
CA GLU A 478 3.68 46.83 8.11
C GLU A 478 3.16 45.39 7.95
N ALA A 479 3.14 44.61 9.03
CA ALA A 479 2.54 43.27 9.04
C ALA A 479 1.04 43.32 8.73
N GLU A 480 0.31 44.29 9.32
CA GLU A 480 -1.12 44.47 9.07
C GLU A 480 -1.40 44.90 7.62
N LYS A 481 -0.56 45.77 7.04
CA LYS A 481 -0.69 46.15 5.62
C LYS A 481 -0.54 44.94 4.70
N GLN A 482 0.43 44.07 4.98
CA GLN A 482 0.64 42.85 4.20
C GLN A 482 -0.54 41.89 4.31
N ILE A 483 -1.03 41.64 5.53
CA ILE A 483 -2.21 40.79 5.77
C ILE A 483 -3.45 41.37 5.06
N HIS A 484 -3.71 42.67 5.23
CA HIS A 484 -4.85 43.35 4.62
C HIS A 484 -4.79 43.29 3.08
N ALA A 485 -3.64 43.62 2.47
CA ALA A 485 -3.46 43.55 1.02
C ALA A 485 -3.63 42.11 0.50
N HIS A 486 -3.11 41.12 1.23
CA HIS A 486 -3.25 39.72 0.87
C HIS A 486 -4.71 39.25 0.95
N MET A 487 -5.43 39.65 2.00
CA MET A 487 -6.87 39.36 2.15
C MET A 487 -7.71 39.93 1.00
N VAL A 488 -7.50 41.19 0.64
CA VAL A 488 -8.19 41.81 -0.50
C VAL A 488 -7.94 41.03 -1.79
N ARG A 489 -6.68 40.64 -2.04
CA ARG A 489 -6.32 39.83 -3.19
C ARG A 489 -6.98 38.45 -3.17
N LEU A 490 -6.92 37.74 -2.04
CA LEU A 490 -7.49 36.40 -1.90
C LEU A 490 -9.01 36.41 -2.12
N PHE A 491 -9.71 37.39 -1.56
CA PHE A 491 -11.15 37.53 -1.80
C PHE A 491 -11.48 37.87 -3.25
N HIS A 492 -10.66 38.70 -3.92
CA HIS A 492 -10.78 38.90 -5.36
C HIS A 492 -10.59 37.59 -6.13
N ASP A 493 -9.56 36.80 -5.79
CA ASP A 493 -9.30 35.49 -6.42
C ASP A 493 -10.45 34.50 -6.17
N VAL A 494 -11.07 34.51 -4.97
CA VAL A 494 -12.24 33.68 -4.62
C VAL A 494 -13.45 34.06 -5.49
N GLU A 495 -13.72 35.36 -5.66
CA GLU A 495 -14.80 35.83 -6.55
C GLU A 495 -14.54 35.42 -8.00
N MET A 496 -13.31 35.58 -8.49
CA MET A 496 -12.92 35.12 -9.83
C MET A 496 -13.06 33.61 -10.00
N TRP A 497 -12.74 32.84 -8.94
CA TRP A 497 -12.94 31.39 -8.93
C TRP A 497 -14.42 31.01 -9.00
N HIS A 498 -15.31 31.73 -8.30
CA HIS A 498 -16.75 31.49 -8.37
C HIS A 498 -17.34 31.70 -9.77
N LEU A 499 -16.71 32.54 -10.61
CA LEU A 499 -17.12 32.75 -12.00
C LEU A 499 -16.76 31.57 -12.94
N LYS A 500 -15.87 30.66 -12.52
CA LYS A 500 -15.52 29.46 -13.31
C LYS A 500 -16.73 28.52 -13.43
N PRO A 501 -16.83 27.74 -14.53
CA PRO A 501 -17.82 26.67 -14.65
C PRO A 501 -17.76 25.70 -13.46
N LYS A 502 -18.91 25.22 -13.00
CA LYS A 502 -18.99 24.34 -11.83
C LYS A 502 -18.09 23.11 -11.93
N GLN A 503 -17.95 22.51 -13.11
CA GLN A 503 -17.07 21.36 -13.34
C GLN A 503 -15.60 21.65 -13.04
N GLU A 504 -15.10 22.83 -13.44
CA GLU A 504 -13.72 23.25 -13.17
C GLU A 504 -13.51 23.56 -11.68
N ARG A 505 -14.52 24.16 -11.04
CA ARG A 505 -14.50 24.40 -9.60
C ARG A 505 -14.42 23.10 -8.81
N ASP A 506 -15.33 22.15 -9.10
CA ASP A 506 -15.44 20.87 -8.41
C ASP A 506 -14.21 19.97 -8.68
N SER A 507 -13.46 20.21 -9.77
CA SER A 507 -12.18 19.54 -10.03
C SER A 507 -11.00 20.09 -9.23
N GLU A 508 -11.10 21.33 -8.71
CA GLU A 508 -10.07 21.98 -7.90
C GLU A 508 -10.39 21.89 -6.41
N PHE A 509 -11.62 22.20 -6.01
CA PHE A 509 -12.09 22.18 -4.62
C PHE A 509 -13.53 21.66 -4.54
N GLN A 510 -13.78 20.76 -3.61
CA GLN A 510 -15.12 20.20 -3.38
C GLN A 510 -15.69 20.69 -2.05
N TYR A 511 -16.95 21.16 -2.08
CA TYR A 511 -17.71 21.56 -0.89
C TYR A 511 -18.50 20.39 -0.30
N PHE A 512 -18.46 20.23 1.02
CA PHE A 512 -19.24 19.23 1.75
C PHE A 512 -20.33 19.90 2.57
N ALA A 513 -21.57 19.85 2.07
CA ALA A 513 -22.71 20.50 2.71
C ALA A 513 -23.31 19.74 3.91
N GLY A 514 -22.82 18.53 4.23
CA GLY A 514 -23.34 17.72 5.33
C GLY A 514 -22.44 16.55 5.71
N GLU A 515 -22.71 15.95 6.86
CA GLU A 515 -22.00 14.77 7.35
C GLU A 515 -22.43 13.52 6.57
N THR A 516 -21.45 12.80 6.02
CA THR A 516 -21.63 11.44 5.53
C THR A 516 -20.88 10.49 6.46
N PRO A 517 -21.23 9.18 6.51
CA PRO A 517 -20.54 8.20 7.34
C PRO A 517 -19.01 8.21 7.16
N ASP A 518 -18.55 8.53 5.95
CA ASP A 518 -17.14 8.51 5.55
C ASP A 518 -16.41 9.86 5.81
N HIS A 519 -17.14 10.93 6.14
CA HIS A 519 -16.62 12.29 6.28
C HIS A 519 -17.12 12.98 7.57
N GLN A 520 -17.13 12.24 8.68
CA GLN A 520 -17.52 12.78 9.99
C GLN A 520 -16.65 14.01 10.35
N GLY A 521 -17.28 15.12 10.70
CA GLY A 521 -16.61 16.38 11.02
C GLY A 521 -16.15 17.23 9.83
N MET A 522 -16.51 16.90 8.58
CA MET A 522 -16.19 17.69 7.38
C MET A 522 -17.37 18.53 6.84
N SER A 523 -18.49 18.59 7.55
CA SER A 523 -19.63 19.43 7.16
C SER A 523 -19.26 20.91 7.17
N GLY A 524 -19.59 21.63 6.09
CA GLY A 524 -19.28 23.05 5.90
C GLY A 524 -17.85 23.34 5.44
N VAL A 525 -17.12 22.33 4.93
CA VAL A 525 -15.69 22.47 4.64
C VAL A 525 -15.41 22.25 3.15
N TYR A 526 -14.59 23.14 2.58
CA TYR A 526 -13.94 22.92 1.29
C TYR A 526 -12.66 22.11 1.45
N VAL A 527 -12.45 21.14 0.56
CA VAL A 527 -11.26 20.29 0.48
C VAL A 527 -10.67 20.37 -0.93
N ARG A 528 -9.34 20.42 -1.03
CA ARG A 528 -8.65 20.42 -2.33
C ARG A 528 -8.74 19.06 -2.99
N MET A 529 -8.95 19.06 -4.29
CA MET A 529 -8.89 17.86 -5.13
C MET A 529 -7.52 17.80 -5.83
N GLU A 530 -6.85 16.67 -5.71
CA GLU A 530 -5.56 16.38 -6.37
C GLU A 530 -5.67 15.04 -7.09
N ASN A 531 -5.56 15.07 -8.43
CA ASN A 531 -5.72 13.88 -9.27
C ASN A 531 -7.02 13.10 -8.98
N GLY A 532 -8.11 13.83 -8.72
CA GLY A 532 -9.42 13.25 -8.38
C GLY A 532 -9.55 12.71 -6.95
N LYS A 533 -8.51 12.85 -6.12
CA LYS A 533 -8.51 12.48 -4.69
C LYS A 533 -8.66 13.70 -3.81
N MET A 534 -9.34 13.55 -2.68
CA MET A 534 -9.40 14.57 -1.66
C MET A 534 -8.04 14.67 -0.96
N ASN A 535 -7.51 15.89 -0.82
CA ASN A 535 -6.37 16.19 0.03
C ASN A 535 -6.85 16.98 1.27
N PRO A 536 -7.27 16.29 2.35
CA PRO A 536 -7.74 16.95 3.57
C PRO A 536 -6.61 17.67 4.34
N HIS A 537 -5.36 17.38 4.00
CA HIS A 537 -4.18 17.98 4.62
C HIS A 537 -3.72 19.26 3.89
N PHE A 538 -4.37 19.62 2.78
CA PHE A 538 -4.06 20.86 2.09
C PHE A 538 -4.53 22.07 2.90
N HIS A 539 -3.59 22.96 3.21
CA HIS A 539 -3.81 24.17 3.99
C HIS A 539 -3.43 25.40 3.17
N SER A 540 -4.35 26.36 3.05
CA SER A 540 -4.14 27.60 2.30
C SER A 540 -5.07 28.70 2.79
N ASN A 541 -4.59 29.94 2.79
CA ASN A 541 -5.42 31.11 3.10
C ASN A 541 -6.57 31.29 2.10
N PHE A 542 -6.39 30.87 0.84
CA PHE A 542 -7.47 30.88 -0.15
C PHE A 542 -8.65 30.00 0.29
N LEU A 543 -8.36 28.80 0.78
CA LEU A 543 -9.37 27.85 1.25
C LEU A 543 -10.14 28.40 2.47
N GLU A 544 -9.42 29.08 3.36
CA GLU A 544 -9.99 29.75 4.53
C GLU A 544 -10.87 30.95 4.15
N CYS A 545 -10.46 31.76 3.17
CA CYS A 545 -11.30 32.84 2.62
C CYS A 545 -12.56 32.30 1.95
N LEU A 546 -12.43 31.19 1.23
CA LEU A 546 -13.54 30.55 0.52
C LEU A 546 -14.57 29.96 1.50
N ARG A 547 -14.13 29.36 2.61
CA ARG A 547 -15.01 28.97 3.74
C ARG A 547 -15.73 30.17 4.34
N LEU A 548 -14.98 31.24 4.63
CA LEU A 548 -15.54 32.46 5.22
C LEU A 548 -16.52 33.18 4.28
N ARG A 549 -16.36 33.03 2.96
CA ARG A 549 -17.27 33.57 1.95
C ARG A 549 -18.62 32.87 1.95
N GLU A 550 -18.62 31.56 2.14
CA GLU A 550 -19.80 30.69 2.05
C GLU A 550 -20.57 30.62 3.38
N ASP A 551 -19.86 30.89 4.49
CA ASP A 551 -20.44 30.95 5.83
C ASP A 551 -20.01 32.25 6.56
N SER A 552 -20.34 33.40 5.95
CA SER A 552 -19.96 34.72 6.48
C SER A 552 -20.59 35.04 7.84
N ASP A 553 -21.75 34.43 8.10
CA ASP A 553 -22.60 34.69 9.27
C ASP A 553 -22.40 33.68 10.40
N ALA A 554 -21.53 32.66 10.23
CA ALA A 554 -21.18 31.73 11.29
C ALA A 554 -20.58 32.46 12.50
N THR A 555 -21.42 32.66 13.51
CA THR A 555 -21.05 33.15 14.83
C THR A 555 -20.16 32.12 15.52
N GLY A 556 -18.85 32.28 15.39
CA GLY A 556 -17.85 31.41 16.01
C GLY A 556 -16.72 30.95 15.10
N TYR A 557 -16.84 31.10 13.78
CA TYR A 557 -15.73 30.78 12.87
C TYR A 557 -14.54 31.73 13.11
N LYS A 558 -13.36 31.15 13.31
CA LYS A 558 -12.08 31.85 13.40
C LYS A 558 -11.18 31.30 12.31
N MET A 559 -10.87 32.15 11.34
CA MET A 559 -10.00 31.84 10.21
C MET A 559 -8.63 31.41 10.73
N ARG A 560 -8.06 30.35 10.16
CA ARG A 560 -6.64 30.04 10.36
C ARG A 560 -5.81 30.87 9.39
N TRP A 561 -4.58 31.21 9.78
CA TRP A 561 -3.70 31.99 8.92
C TRP A 561 -2.41 31.23 8.66
N TYR A 562 -2.26 30.81 7.43
CA TYR A 562 -1.18 29.96 6.98
C TYR A 562 -0.06 30.77 6.32
N GLU A 563 1.17 30.53 6.75
CA GLU A 563 2.38 31.07 6.12
C GLU A 563 3.33 29.96 5.72
N ARG A 564 3.96 30.12 4.56
CA ARG A 564 5.02 29.24 4.09
C ARG A 564 6.33 29.67 4.75
N LEU A 565 6.77 28.93 5.76
CA LEU A 565 8.00 29.27 6.50
C LEU A 565 9.22 28.55 5.93
N PHE A 566 9.04 27.32 5.43
CA PHE A 566 10.14 26.51 4.89
C PHE A 566 9.74 25.82 3.59
N VAL A 567 10.69 25.73 2.67
CA VAL A 567 10.58 24.99 1.41
C VAL A 567 11.75 24.02 1.37
N MET A 568 11.49 22.72 1.47
CA MET A 568 12.53 21.70 1.56
C MET A 568 12.65 20.88 0.29
N SER A 569 13.86 20.83 -0.26
CA SER A 569 14.19 19.96 -1.38
C SER A 569 14.57 18.58 -0.88
N LYS A 570 13.83 17.54 -1.28
CA LYS A 570 14.13 16.13 -0.97
C LYS A 570 15.56 15.75 -1.41
N PRO A 571 16.03 16.08 -2.64
CA PRO A 571 17.43 15.86 -3.02
C PRO A 571 18.45 16.46 -2.04
N ARG A 572 18.19 17.67 -1.53
CA ARG A 572 19.09 18.33 -0.58
C ARG A 572 19.17 17.58 0.75
N VAL A 573 18.04 17.08 1.26
CA VAL A 573 17.98 16.35 2.53
C VAL A 573 18.56 14.94 2.37
N PHE A 574 18.14 14.21 1.34
CA PHE A 574 18.56 12.82 1.12
C PHE A 574 20.05 12.67 0.82
N ARG A 575 20.68 13.65 0.15
CA ARG A 575 22.14 13.65 -0.09
C ARG A 575 22.99 13.70 1.17
N GLN A 576 22.42 14.05 2.31
CA GLN A 576 23.14 14.09 3.58
C GLN A 576 23.31 12.70 4.21
N TYR A 577 22.59 11.69 3.73
CA TYR A 577 22.77 10.32 4.21
C TYR A 577 24.11 9.77 3.76
N SER A 578 24.70 8.92 4.60
CA SER A 578 26.02 8.37 4.31
C SER A 578 26.04 7.48 3.06
N ARG A 579 24.94 6.74 2.85
CA ARG A 579 24.66 5.91 1.66
C ARG A 579 23.15 5.91 1.42
N ILE A 580 22.76 5.76 0.15
CA ILE A 580 21.37 5.61 -0.30
C ILE A 580 21.26 4.30 -1.07
N LEU A 581 20.34 3.44 -0.64
CA LEU A 581 19.95 2.21 -1.34
C LEU A 581 18.55 2.43 -1.89
N GLY A 582 18.31 2.03 -3.13
CA GLY A 582 16.99 2.14 -3.74
C GLY A 582 16.54 0.81 -4.35
N LEU A 583 15.25 0.51 -4.27
CA LEU A 583 14.63 -0.60 -4.98
C LEU A 583 13.39 -0.08 -5.71
N SER A 584 13.21 -0.46 -6.98
CA SER A 584 11.98 -0.17 -7.73
C SER A 584 11.71 -1.24 -8.79
N GLY A 585 10.44 -1.44 -9.15
CA GLY A 585 10.06 -2.25 -10.32
C GLY A 585 10.60 -1.70 -11.63
N THR A 586 10.67 -0.37 -11.72
CA THR A 586 11.13 0.36 -12.89
C THR A 586 12.07 1.48 -12.46
N VAL A 587 13.31 1.49 -12.96
CA VAL A 587 14.25 2.60 -12.71
C VAL A 587 13.98 3.82 -13.60
N GLY A 588 12.80 3.87 -14.22
CA GLY A 588 12.40 4.91 -15.15
C GLY A 588 13.08 4.85 -16.51
N ASN A 589 12.70 5.76 -17.40
CA ASN A 589 13.32 5.98 -18.71
C ASN A 589 14.72 6.63 -18.57
N GLU A 590 15.46 6.73 -19.68
CA GLU A 590 16.82 7.30 -19.68
C GLU A 590 16.93 8.70 -19.07
N ARG A 591 15.88 9.54 -19.19
CA ARG A 591 15.87 10.90 -18.64
C ARG A 591 15.72 10.89 -17.13
N GLU A 592 14.88 10.00 -16.62
CA GLU A 592 14.66 9.80 -15.19
C GLU A 592 15.93 9.23 -14.53
N GLN A 593 16.57 8.27 -15.19
CA GLN A 593 17.87 7.74 -14.78
C GLN A 593 18.96 8.84 -14.79
N ALA A 594 19.00 9.67 -15.83
CA ALA A 594 19.93 10.80 -15.90
C ALA A 594 19.66 11.84 -14.79
N PHE A 595 18.39 12.09 -14.45
CA PHE A 595 18.04 12.92 -13.31
C PHE A 595 18.56 12.30 -12.01
N LEU A 596 18.28 11.02 -11.75
CA LEU A 596 18.75 10.31 -10.55
C LEU A 596 20.28 10.27 -10.45
N GLN A 597 21.00 10.10 -11.57
CA GLN A 597 22.46 10.21 -11.63
C GLN A 597 22.94 11.61 -11.25
N LYS A 598 22.38 12.65 -11.87
CA LYS A 598 22.77 14.04 -11.59
C LYS A 598 22.35 14.50 -10.20
N ALA A 599 21.19 14.03 -9.74
CA ALA A 599 20.57 14.45 -8.50
C ALA A 599 21.05 13.65 -7.29
N TYR A 600 21.51 12.41 -7.44
CA TYR A 600 21.89 11.58 -6.29
C TYR A 600 23.23 10.85 -6.48
N GLY A 601 23.89 11.00 -7.63
CA GLY A 601 25.05 10.17 -7.97
C GLY A 601 24.68 8.69 -8.09
N ALA A 602 23.43 8.40 -8.48
CA ALA A 602 22.88 7.06 -8.50
C ALA A 602 23.55 6.16 -9.54
N GLN A 603 23.87 4.94 -9.14
CA GLN A 603 24.16 3.82 -10.03
C GLN A 603 23.00 2.83 -10.03
N PHE A 604 22.90 2.04 -11.10
CA PHE A 604 21.79 1.12 -11.29
C PHE A 604 22.28 -0.29 -11.61
N PHE A 605 21.58 -1.28 -11.08
CA PHE A 605 21.71 -2.67 -11.51
C PHE A 605 20.34 -3.32 -11.60
N THR A 606 20.21 -4.32 -12.46
CA THR A 606 18.96 -5.06 -12.67
C THR A 606 19.05 -6.43 -12.02
N VAL A 607 18.05 -6.76 -11.22
CA VAL A 607 17.85 -8.10 -10.66
C VAL A 607 16.95 -8.88 -11.62
N PRO A 608 17.42 -10.01 -12.17
CA PRO A 608 16.62 -10.79 -13.10
C PRO A 608 15.44 -11.47 -12.39
N PRO A 609 14.30 -11.71 -13.07
CA PRO A 609 13.19 -12.46 -12.51
C PRO A 609 13.61 -13.87 -12.08
N PHE A 610 13.16 -14.32 -10.91
CA PHE A 610 13.53 -15.61 -10.35
C PHE A 610 13.29 -16.78 -11.31
N LEU A 611 12.13 -16.83 -11.96
CA LEU A 611 11.78 -17.96 -12.84
C LEU A 611 12.66 -18.07 -14.08
N GLU A 612 13.26 -16.96 -14.56
CA GLU A 612 14.22 -17.00 -15.66
C GLU A 612 15.52 -17.71 -15.26
N THR A 613 15.84 -17.68 -13.96
CA THR A 613 17.05 -18.29 -13.40
C THR A 613 16.88 -19.76 -13.01
N CYS A 614 15.64 -20.27 -13.00
CA CYS A 614 15.34 -21.67 -12.70
C CYS A 614 15.66 -22.60 -13.89
N SER A 615 16.14 -23.80 -13.59
CA SER A 615 16.34 -24.89 -14.55
C SER A 615 15.04 -25.66 -14.81
N GLY A 616 14.79 -26.07 -16.07
CA GLY A 616 13.60 -26.85 -16.44
C GLY A 616 12.27 -26.10 -16.37
N VAL A 617 12.27 -24.79 -16.12
CA VAL A 617 11.09 -23.93 -16.19
C VAL A 617 11.03 -23.28 -17.57
N GLU A 618 10.06 -23.69 -18.40
CA GLU A 618 9.70 -22.90 -19.57
C GLU A 618 8.94 -21.67 -19.11
N VAL A 619 9.63 -20.53 -19.03
CA VAL A 619 8.96 -19.25 -18.89
C VAL A 619 8.18 -19.03 -20.18
N ARG A 620 6.90 -19.38 -20.17
CA ARG A 620 5.94 -18.90 -21.18
C ARG A 620 5.72 -17.41 -20.91
N THR A 621 6.75 -16.58 -21.10
CA THR A 621 6.51 -15.20 -21.54
C THR A 621 5.63 -15.37 -22.74
N ALA A 622 4.36 -14.95 -22.61
CA ALA A 622 3.30 -15.27 -23.55
C ALA A 622 3.89 -15.22 -24.97
N GLN A 623 3.62 -16.26 -25.78
CA GLN A 623 4.05 -16.33 -27.19
C GLN A 623 3.67 -15.08 -28.02
N TRP A 624 2.95 -14.12 -27.42
CA TRP A 624 2.65 -12.77 -27.90
C TRP A 624 3.87 -11.83 -27.90
N ALA A 625 4.90 -12.09 -27.10
CA ALA A 625 6.17 -11.35 -27.11
C ALA A 625 6.97 -11.55 -28.40
N GLY A 626 6.68 -12.61 -29.17
CA GLY A 626 7.36 -12.94 -30.43
C GLY A 626 6.84 -12.18 -31.66
N GLN A 627 5.78 -11.37 -31.55
CA GLN A 627 5.26 -10.60 -32.67
C GLN A 627 4.84 -9.19 -32.24
N GLU A 628 5.76 -8.24 -32.40
CA GLU A 628 5.45 -6.81 -32.47
C GLU A 628 4.60 -6.53 -33.72
N THR A 629 3.29 -6.57 -33.57
CA THR A 629 2.35 -6.19 -34.63
C THR A 629 1.44 -5.09 -34.14
N LEU A 630 1.60 -3.90 -34.73
CA LEU A 630 0.82 -2.70 -34.49
C LEU A 630 -0.22 -2.60 -35.61
N ALA A 631 -1.50 -2.76 -35.29
CA ALA A 631 -2.57 -2.63 -36.27
C ALA A 631 -2.96 -1.15 -36.40
N VAL A 632 -2.38 -0.43 -37.35
CA VAL A 632 -2.78 0.95 -37.70
C VAL A 632 -3.84 0.86 -38.80
N HIS A 633 -5.07 1.28 -38.51
CA HIS A 633 -6.14 1.43 -39.52
C HIS A 633 -6.45 0.12 -40.30
N GLY A 634 -6.43 -1.02 -39.61
CA GLY A 634 -6.68 -2.32 -40.23
C GLY A 634 -5.51 -2.90 -41.02
N GLN A 635 -4.36 -2.21 -41.07
CA GLN A 635 -3.11 -2.75 -41.59
C GLN A 635 -2.14 -3.08 -40.45
N ILE A 636 -1.65 -4.32 -40.46
CA ILE A 636 -0.64 -4.79 -39.51
C ILE A 636 0.73 -4.24 -39.95
N GLN A 637 1.30 -3.32 -39.17
CA GLN A 637 2.67 -2.84 -39.35
C GLN A 637 3.56 -3.36 -38.20
N ARG A 638 4.80 -3.75 -38.53
CA ARG A 638 5.85 -3.99 -37.53
C ARG A 638 6.37 -2.65 -37.06
N VAL A 639 6.27 -2.36 -35.77
CA VAL A 639 6.80 -1.13 -35.17
C VAL A 639 7.65 -1.53 -33.98
N SER A 640 8.93 -1.19 -34.04
CA SER A 640 9.82 -1.24 -32.87
C SER A 640 9.44 -0.08 -31.96
N LEU A 641 8.72 -0.39 -30.89
CA LEU A 641 8.54 0.59 -29.81
C LEU A 641 9.83 0.66 -29.01
N PHE A 642 10.26 1.87 -28.71
CA PHE A 642 11.45 2.16 -27.91
C PHE A 642 11.47 1.30 -26.64
N GLY A 643 12.66 0.79 -26.34
CA GLY A 643 12.87 -0.42 -25.56
C GLY A 643 12.16 -0.49 -24.21
N SER A 644 11.74 -1.73 -23.88
CA SER A 644 11.61 -2.36 -22.55
C SER A 644 10.28 -3.05 -22.20
N LEU A 645 9.30 -3.16 -23.11
CA LEU A 645 8.13 -4.03 -22.90
C LEU A 645 7.85 -4.94 -24.11
N PRO A 646 7.99 -6.28 -23.98
CA PRO A 646 7.60 -7.21 -25.03
C PRO A 646 6.08 -7.46 -24.98
N GLY A 647 5.31 -6.72 -25.77
CA GLY A 647 3.88 -6.97 -25.95
C GLY A 647 3.29 -6.25 -27.17
N PRO A 648 2.23 -6.80 -27.81
CA PRO A 648 1.58 -6.16 -28.94
C PRO A 648 0.85 -4.88 -28.50
N ALA A 649 1.18 -3.74 -29.13
CA ALA A 649 0.45 -2.48 -28.95
C ALA A 649 -0.63 -2.34 -30.03
N VAL A 650 -1.85 -1.96 -29.64
CA VAL A 650 -2.93 -1.62 -30.58
C VAL A 650 -3.19 -0.13 -30.52
N VAL A 651 -3.04 0.55 -31.65
CA VAL A 651 -3.26 2.00 -31.77
C VAL A 651 -4.34 2.25 -32.83
N THR A 652 -5.43 2.88 -32.42
CA THR A 652 -6.55 3.20 -33.32
C THR A 652 -6.65 4.69 -33.61
N ALA A 653 -7.44 5.08 -34.62
CA ALA A 653 -7.60 6.47 -35.05
C ALA A 653 -8.44 7.32 -34.09
N SER A 654 -9.21 6.71 -33.19
CA SER A 654 -10.12 7.40 -32.30
C SER A 654 -10.20 6.73 -30.93
N ALA A 655 -10.47 7.50 -29.88
CA ALA A 655 -10.69 6.94 -28.54
C ALA A 655 -11.82 5.89 -28.54
N ALA A 656 -12.87 6.10 -29.36
CA ALA A 656 -13.98 5.16 -29.48
C ALA A 656 -13.53 3.80 -30.05
N ASP A 657 -12.66 3.79 -31.05
CA ASP A 657 -12.12 2.55 -31.63
C ASP A 657 -11.11 1.90 -30.69
N GLN A 658 -10.36 2.70 -29.93
CA GLN A 658 -9.43 2.20 -28.91
C GLN A 658 -10.19 1.42 -27.84
N TYR A 659 -11.32 1.96 -27.38
CA TYR A 659 -12.20 1.25 -26.44
C TYR A 659 -12.75 -0.05 -27.01
N LYS A 660 -13.17 -0.08 -28.29
CA LYS A 660 -13.64 -1.32 -28.94
C LYS A 660 -12.54 -2.38 -29.04
N ALA A 661 -11.31 -1.96 -29.34
CA ALA A 661 -10.17 -2.86 -29.42
C ALA A 661 -9.83 -3.46 -28.04
N VAL A 662 -9.77 -2.61 -27.01
CA VAL A 662 -9.54 -3.04 -25.62
C VAL A 662 -10.65 -3.99 -25.16
N GLU A 663 -11.90 -3.69 -25.48
CA GLU A 663 -13.04 -4.56 -25.18
C GLU A 663 -12.93 -5.93 -25.86
N ALA A 664 -12.65 -5.97 -27.16
CA ALA A 664 -12.50 -7.23 -27.88
C ALA A 664 -11.35 -8.09 -27.32
N LEU A 665 -10.20 -7.48 -27.05
CA LEU A 665 -9.05 -8.16 -26.45
C LEU A 665 -9.36 -8.71 -25.06
N ALA A 666 -10.02 -7.92 -24.21
CA ALA A 666 -10.38 -8.34 -22.87
C ALA A 666 -11.35 -9.53 -22.88
N PHE A 667 -12.35 -9.53 -23.76
CA PHE A 667 -13.32 -10.62 -23.89
C PHE A 667 -12.76 -11.90 -24.51
N GLU A 668 -11.71 -11.81 -25.32
CA GLU A 668 -10.98 -12.99 -25.81
C GLU A 668 -10.01 -13.54 -24.76
N ALA A 669 -9.18 -12.68 -24.16
CA ALA A 669 -8.17 -13.08 -23.19
C ALA A 669 -8.80 -13.73 -21.93
N ARG A 670 -9.95 -13.22 -21.50
CA ARG A 670 -10.69 -13.77 -20.34
C ARG A 670 -11.11 -15.23 -20.47
N LYS A 671 -11.16 -15.78 -21.68
CA LYS A 671 -11.50 -17.20 -21.90
C LYS A 671 -10.39 -18.11 -21.37
N LEU A 672 -9.20 -17.57 -21.18
CA LEU A 672 -8.01 -18.32 -20.78
C LEU A 672 -7.48 -17.87 -19.42
N VAL A 673 -7.52 -16.58 -19.12
CA VAL A 673 -6.91 -15.99 -17.91
C VAL A 673 -7.72 -14.82 -17.38
N PRO A 674 -7.67 -14.50 -16.07
CA PRO A 674 -8.20 -13.24 -15.56
C PRO A 674 -7.57 -12.03 -16.28
N VAL A 675 -8.35 -10.97 -16.53
CA VAL A 675 -7.91 -9.77 -17.25
C VAL A 675 -8.07 -8.54 -16.37
N LEU A 676 -6.98 -7.77 -16.22
CA LEU A 676 -6.99 -6.45 -15.59
C LEU A 676 -6.93 -5.38 -16.70
N VAL A 677 -7.87 -4.44 -16.67
CA VAL A 677 -7.88 -3.27 -17.58
C VAL A 677 -7.66 -2.01 -16.77
N ILE A 678 -6.67 -1.21 -17.17
CA ILE A 678 -6.30 0.04 -16.51
C ILE A 678 -6.69 1.21 -17.43
N ALA A 679 -7.40 2.18 -16.89
CA ALA A 679 -7.77 3.42 -17.58
C ALA A 679 -7.00 4.61 -17.00
N PRO A 680 -6.75 5.67 -17.80
CA PRO A 680 -5.93 6.81 -17.38
C PRO A 680 -6.61 7.73 -16.35
N SER A 681 -7.93 7.63 -16.19
CA SER A 681 -8.70 8.38 -15.20
C SER A 681 -9.83 7.55 -14.60
N PRO A 682 -10.35 7.92 -13.41
CA PRO A 682 -11.54 7.31 -12.83
C PRO A 682 -12.73 7.33 -13.79
N GLU A 683 -12.98 8.45 -14.47
CA GLU A 683 -14.08 8.59 -15.43
C GLU A 683 -13.90 7.67 -16.65
N GLY A 684 -12.65 7.49 -17.08
CA GLY A 684 -12.29 6.55 -18.15
C GLY A 684 -12.52 5.10 -17.71
N ALA A 685 -12.19 4.76 -16.46
CA ALA A 685 -12.46 3.44 -15.89
C ALA A 685 -13.96 3.16 -15.82
N ASP A 686 -14.76 4.11 -15.32
CA ASP A 686 -16.21 4.00 -15.25
C ASP A 686 -16.81 3.80 -16.66
N ALA A 687 -16.35 4.57 -17.65
CA ALA A 687 -16.78 4.42 -19.03
C ALA A 687 -16.41 3.06 -19.66
N VAL A 688 -15.25 2.49 -19.31
CA VAL A 688 -14.84 1.14 -19.74
C VAL A 688 -15.75 0.10 -19.10
N VAL A 689 -15.96 0.20 -17.79
CA VAL A 689 -16.80 -0.70 -17.02
C VAL A 689 -18.23 -0.72 -17.57
N ASP A 690 -18.82 0.45 -17.81
CA ASP A 690 -20.17 0.57 -18.35
C ASP A 690 -20.31 -0.09 -19.73
N LYS A 691 -19.36 0.18 -20.63
CA LYS A 691 -19.34 -0.45 -21.97
C LYS A 691 -19.20 -1.96 -21.88
N PHE A 692 -18.25 -2.43 -21.07
CA PHE A 692 -18.01 -3.86 -20.89
C PHE A 692 -19.26 -4.54 -20.31
N ARG A 693 -19.92 -3.91 -19.32
CA ARG A 693 -21.16 -4.43 -18.74
C ARG A 693 -22.29 -4.43 -19.76
N GLN A 694 -22.41 -3.39 -20.59
CA GLN A 694 -23.40 -3.34 -21.67
C GLN A 694 -23.20 -4.49 -22.68
N ARG A 695 -21.96 -4.75 -23.10
CA ARG A 695 -21.64 -5.88 -23.99
C ARG A 695 -21.89 -7.23 -23.32
N ALA A 696 -21.52 -7.39 -22.05
CA ALA A 696 -21.82 -8.58 -21.28
C ALA A 696 -23.33 -8.86 -21.23
N ARG A 697 -24.17 -7.85 -20.97
CA ARG A 697 -25.64 -7.98 -21.02
C ARG A 697 -26.13 -8.42 -22.40
N SER A 698 -25.51 -7.93 -23.47
CA SER A 698 -25.90 -8.26 -24.84
C SER A 698 -25.48 -9.66 -25.28
N MET A 699 -24.34 -10.17 -24.80
CA MET A 699 -23.78 -11.47 -25.22
C MET A 699 -24.18 -12.63 -24.30
N LEU A 700 -24.44 -12.35 -23.02
CA LEU A 700 -24.69 -13.36 -21.99
C LEU A 700 -26.03 -13.06 -21.31
N ALA A 701 -27.12 -13.42 -21.97
CA ALA A 701 -28.47 -13.22 -21.44
C ALA A 701 -28.64 -13.98 -20.12
N GLY A 702 -28.88 -13.24 -19.02
CA GLY A 702 -29.15 -13.78 -17.69
C GLY A 702 -27.99 -13.68 -16.69
N CYS A 703 -26.75 -13.42 -17.12
CA CYS A 703 -25.61 -13.29 -16.21
C CYS A 703 -25.56 -11.90 -15.55
N ASN A 704 -25.24 -11.87 -14.26
CA ASN A 704 -24.99 -10.66 -13.53
C ASN A 704 -23.64 -10.06 -13.97
N THR A 705 -23.72 -8.93 -14.67
CA THR A 705 -22.55 -8.29 -15.27
C THR A 705 -21.53 -7.76 -14.26
N THR A 706 -21.90 -7.66 -12.98
CA THR A 706 -20.97 -7.27 -11.90
C THR A 706 -20.02 -8.40 -11.52
N ASP A 707 -20.43 -9.66 -11.67
CA ASP A 707 -19.58 -10.82 -11.39
C ASP A 707 -18.60 -11.06 -12.55
N LEU A 708 -19.02 -10.65 -13.75
CA LEU A 708 -18.24 -10.76 -14.97
C LEU A 708 -17.19 -9.64 -15.12
N ILE A 709 -17.55 -8.42 -14.70
CA ILE A 709 -16.75 -7.20 -14.82
C ILE A 709 -16.85 -6.46 -13.49
N ARG A 710 -15.79 -6.59 -12.70
CA ARG A 710 -15.59 -5.83 -11.47
C ARG A 710 -14.80 -4.58 -11.79
N SER A 711 -15.36 -3.43 -11.45
CA SER A 711 -14.57 -2.22 -11.32
C SER A 711 -13.67 -2.36 -10.09
N LEU A 712 -12.50 -1.75 -10.11
CA LEU A 712 -11.61 -1.64 -8.96
C LEU A 712 -11.41 -0.16 -8.59
N SER A 713 -12.36 0.70 -8.98
CA SER A 713 -12.23 2.13 -8.72
C SER A 713 -12.44 2.40 -7.23
N GLN A 714 -11.48 3.07 -6.60
CA GLN A 714 -11.57 3.47 -5.19
C GLN A 714 -12.84 4.28 -4.93
N ARG A 715 -13.28 5.08 -5.90
CA ARG A 715 -14.51 5.89 -5.80
C ARG A 715 -15.77 5.05 -5.67
N GLU A 716 -15.88 3.93 -6.40
CA GLU A 716 -17.00 3.01 -6.26
C GLU A 716 -16.86 2.16 -4.99
N TYR A 717 -15.64 1.76 -4.60
CA TYR A 717 -15.38 1.12 -3.32
C TYR A 717 -15.82 2.02 -2.16
N ASP A 718 -15.40 3.28 -2.14
CA ASP A 718 -15.74 4.25 -1.08
C ASP A 718 -17.25 4.54 -1.08
N ARG A 719 -17.90 4.63 -2.25
CA ARG A 719 -19.36 4.86 -2.34
C ARG A 719 -20.20 3.70 -1.85
N SER A 720 -19.73 2.46 -2.03
CA SER A 720 -20.48 1.27 -1.65
C SER A 720 -19.52 0.14 -1.27
N PRO A 721 -18.85 0.24 -0.10
CA PRO A 721 -17.85 -0.73 0.33
C PRO A 721 -18.44 -2.14 0.48
N GLN A 722 -19.75 -2.22 0.70
CA GLN A 722 -20.48 -3.48 0.83
C GLN A 722 -20.77 -4.18 -0.50
N LEU A 723 -20.60 -3.49 -1.62
CA LEU A 723 -20.82 -3.99 -2.99
C LEU A 723 -19.54 -4.60 -3.60
N TYR A 724 -18.40 -4.23 -3.01
CA TYR A 724 -17.06 -4.72 -3.28
C TYR A 724 -16.72 -5.86 -2.34
#